data_AF-A0AAF0EJ22-F1
#
_entry.id   AF-A0AAF0EJ22-F1
#
_cell.length_a   1.000
_cell.length_b   1.000
_cell.length_c   1.000
_cell.angle_alpha   90.00
_cell.angle_beta   90.00
_cell.angle_gamma   90.00
#
_symmetry.space_group_name_H-M   'P 1'
#
loop_
_entity.id
_entity.type
_entity.pdbx_description
1 polymer ?
#
loop_
_entity_poly.entity_id
_entity_poly.type
_entity_poly.pdbx_seq_one_letter_code
_entity_poly.pdbx_strand_id
1 'polypeptide(L)'
;MPPPSFSIQSLSQLNVPRGVLQLLKEVRQQAESLVRAPSSGQLETCLDAIQALLTDPHMGVELAEGNWLLHLDAASEERSQVCRSVAERLSLELLDLYHQAKQPPEALRPSFLRLLEALALCLGAPRMMRDWWDLLIVPSLASPTLAEADVARAVRLTVFMMMNVPLSEYEALARSTEGADAPAPSAAWQFAQSVLDMYIQSAFLLETTPPSADDGAEKENDTALLAQPSLTRSLSTLLSLFGSLRPLPFLHHLDEAFDNLSAQSTLLSLLMQFLHAHSMHAYLIMSTHLLDKLATTLETTDTTRVLAQGVTCLLMIVPHIPMYLVRDGGLGVASMFRVYARAISTPMTELESHTVPSAHLFTLLYGLFPLHFLAFIRAPAATLEALGDTRVWDDLVNPTVQSRSLTLFRCHLVHPNLATHELASELQPKMWQNSEASDRLAQCMSLYVPQPDDPGLDAPSPMLAPDASGGTPASDVTMLRNELRFELYMKEQLLIHIGRLHRDRITDAANEAEQQNLQHTIRALQAQLSALEARLDRQRSEVQATSGRHVQWERELNAKLSMYRDERRQRTLLVQQLTRDLEQSQRTIAQQAERISQMGERLFNLESERQLAAPRLERLAEYDATVHRLGRRLTEWEEGMVMMREQRSEMDKLVMQWEGMQLALTNSERSARKHSQEADRRAEQVARLEAQIASMTALTERLRAQIDKHATLQAPPPPPTDHAELEALRAQNTQLEAEMLNLRATLDVQRTNSMQHDPRTQWGIPAPHEVALFSPNTLGTPRDPVWDDEVPPLSLDGPTES
;
A
#
# COMPACT_ATOMS: atom_id res chain seq x y z
N MET A 1 50.47 -19.42 40.33
CA MET A 1 49.92 -18.18 39.73
C MET A 1 48.45 -18.45 39.44
N PRO A 2 47.50 -17.63 39.93
CA PRO A 2 46.09 -17.81 39.55
C PRO A 2 45.91 -17.39 38.09
N PRO A 3 44.95 -17.99 37.34
CA PRO A 3 44.71 -17.63 35.96
C PRO A 3 44.19 -16.19 35.84
N PRO A 4 44.43 -15.51 34.70
CA PRO A 4 44.00 -14.14 34.51
C PRO A 4 42.47 -14.08 34.52
N SER A 5 41.93 -13.26 35.41
CA SER A 5 40.53 -12.89 35.48
C SER A 5 40.10 -12.27 34.14
N PHE A 6 39.34 -13.04 33.36
CA PHE A 6 38.70 -12.51 32.16
C PHE A 6 37.77 -11.36 32.56
N SER A 7 37.99 -10.24 31.90
CA SER A 7 37.31 -8.98 32.11
C SER A 7 35.81 -9.16 31.87
N ILE A 8 35.01 -8.77 32.87
CA ILE A 8 33.56 -8.72 32.78
C ILE A 8 33.19 -7.70 31.70
N GLN A 9 32.93 -8.15 30.47
CA GLN A 9 32.14 -7.36 29.53
C GLN A 9 30.75 -7.17 30.15
N SER A 10 30.39 -5.91 30.37
CA SER A 10 29.10 -5.55 30.95
C SER A 10 27.96 -5.96 30.01
N LEU A 11 26.84 -6.41 30.59
CA LEU A 11 25.61 -6.85 29.89
C LEU A 11 25.07 -5.84 28.85
N SER A 12 25.57 -4.60 28.84
CA SER A 12 25.25 -3.54 27.89
C SER A 12 25.97 -3.63 26.53
N GLN A 13 26.94 -4.53 26.36
CA GLN A 13 27.71 -4.68 25.10
C GLN A 13 27.21 -5.82 24.19
N LEU A 14 26.24 -6.61 24.63
CA LEU A 14 25.64 -7.67 23.84
C LEU A 14 24.67 -7.07 22.82
N ASN A 15 24.87 -7.38 21.54
CA ASN A 15 24.03 -6.93 20.43
C ASN A 15 22.73 -7.78 20.38
N VAL A 16 21.95 -7.72 21.46
CA VAL A 16 20.80 -8.58 21.76
C VAL A 16 19.58 -7.70 22.08
N PRO A 17 18.34 -8.09 21.68
CA PRO A 17 17.14 -7.34 22.01
C PRO A 17 16.97 -7.12 23.52
N ARG A 18 16.42 -5.96 23.91
CA ARG A 18 16.26 -5.59 25.33
C ARG A 18 15.38 -6.58 26.12
N GLY A 19 14.39 -7.20 25.48
CA GLY A 19 13.53 -8.23 26.09
C GLY A 19 14.33 -9.48 26.48
N VAL A 20 15.10 -10.02 25.54
CA VAL A 20 15.98 -11.18 25.76
C VAL A 20 17.03 -10.88 26.84
N LEU A 21 17.57 -9.66 26.91
CA LEU A 21 18.49 -9.25 27.99
C LEU A 21 17.83 -9.20 29.38
N GLN A 22 16.53 -8.92 29.47
CA GLN A 22 15.80 -8.97 30.74
C GLN A 22 15.57 -10.41 31.17
N LEU A 23 15.14 -11.27 30.24
CA LEU A 23 14.96 -12.71 30.48
C LEU A 23 16.28 -13.39 30.88
N LEU A 24 17.40 -13.03 30.27
CA LEU A 24 18.73 -13.54 30.65
C LEU A 24 19.10 -13.16 32.08
N LYS A 25 18.82 -11.92 32.50
CA LYS A 25 19.04 -11.48 33.90
C LYS A 25 18.15 -12.24 34.87
N GLU A 26 16.91 -12.52 34.49
CA GLU A 26 15.96 -13.28 35.29
C GLU A 26 16.44 -14.73 35.47
N VAL A 27 16.82 -15.41 34.39
CA VAL A 27 17.39 -16.76 34.44
C VAL A 27 18.62 -16.80 35.35
N ARG A 28 19.52 -15.83 35.22
CA ARG A 28 20.71 -15.73 36.09
C ARG A 28 20.33 -15.55 37.56
N GLN A 29 19.39 -14.66 37.89
CA GLN A 29 18.96 -14.43 39.27
C GLN A 29 18.31 -15.68 39.88
N GLN A 30 17.52 -16.42 39.09
CA GLN A 30 16.93 -17.68 39.54
C GLN A 30 17.96 -18.81 39.66
N ALA A 31 18.98 -18.85 38.78
CA ALA A 31 20.09 -19.78 38.93
C ALA A 31 20.94 -19.45 40.19
N GLU A 32 21.16 -18.17 40.48
CA GLU A 32 21.83 -17.72 41.71
C GLU A 32 21.05 -18.09 42.98
N SER A 33 19.71 -18.01 42.96
CA SER A 33 18.86 -18.40 44.10
C SER A 33 18.92 -19.91 44.34
N LEU A 34 18.83 -20.69 43.26
CA LEU A 34 18.98 -22.15 43.25
C LEU A 34 20.29 -22.65 43.85
N VAL A 35 21.42 -22.02 43.49
CA VAL A 35 22.75 -22.40 43.99
C VAL A 35 22.88 -22.10 45.49
N ARG A 36 22.18 -21.10 46.02
CA ARG A 36 22.19 -20.77 47.46
C ARG A 36 21.37 -21.77 48.27
N ALA A 37 20.25 -22.25 47.73
CA ALA A 37 19.34 -23.17 48.42
C ALA A 37 18.61 -24.11 47.43
N PRO A 38 19.17 -25.29 47.10
CA PRO A 38 18.55 -26.21 46.15
C PRO A 38 17.23 -26.74 46.74
N SER A 39 16.12 -26.25 46.20
CA SER A 39 14.77 -26.67 46.56
C SER A 39 13.96 -26.92 45.30
N SER A 40 13.03 -27.89 45.33
CA SER A 40 12.22 -28.26 44.15
C SER A 40 11.45 -27.06 43.59
N GLY A 41 10.91 -26.20 44.46
CA GLY A 41 10.16 -25.01 44.03
C GLY A 41 11.02 -23.95 43.33
N GLN A 42 12.25 -23.71 43.81
CA GLN A 42 13.16 -22.78 43.13
C GLN A 42 13.66 -23.33 41.79
N LEU A 43 13.77 -24.66 41.68
CA LEU A 43 14.12 -25.34 40.44
C LEU A 43 13.05 -25.15 39.38
N GLU A 44 11.78 -25.35 39.75
CA GLU A 44 10.64 -25.10 38.86
C GLU A 44 10.60 -23.64 38.38
N THR A 45 10.78 -22.67 39.29
CA THR A 45 10.79 -21.25 38.88
C THR A 45 11.95 -20.89 37.94
N CYS A 46 13.10 -21.54 38.06
CA CYS A 46 14.21 -21.33 37.14
C CYS A 46 13.97 -22.00 35.78
N LEU A 47 13.37 -23.19 35.78
CA LEU A 47 12.98 -23.88 34.56
C LEU A 47 11.91 -23.09 33.78
N ASP A 48 10.94 -22.48 34.48
CA ASP A 48 9.95 -21.59 33.87
C ASP A 48 10.61 -20.36 33.23
N ALA A 49 11.58 -19.74 33.92
CA ALA A 49 12.35 -18.63 33.37
C ALA A 49 13.18 -19.04 32.14
N ILE A 50 13.75 -20.25 32.14
CA ILE A 50 14.46 -20.81 30.99
C ILE A 50 13.49 -21.06 29.83
N GLN A 51 12.31 -21.62 30.10
CA GLN A 51 11.29 -21.84 29.08
C GLN A 51 10.79 -20.52 28.48
N ALA A 52 10.60 -19.48 29.30
CA ALA A 52 10.26 -18.13 28.84
C ALA A 52 11.37 -17.53 27.94
N LEU A 53 12.65 -17.80 28.23
CA LEU A 53 13.76 -17.40 27.37
C LEU A 53 13.77 -18.16 26.04
N LEU A 54 13.53 -19.48 26.05
CA LEU A 54 13.58 -20.33 24.86
C LEU A 54 12.38 -20.14 23.91
N THR A 55 11.23 -19.71 24.44
CA THR A 55 10.02 -19.41 23.65
C THR A 55 10.06 -18.05 22.95
N ASP A 56 11.08 -17.22 23.21
CA ASP A 56 11.23 -15.93 22.56
C ASP A 56 11.52 -16.10 21.05
N PRO A 57 10.77 -15.41 20.15
CA PRO A 57 10.89 -15.57 18.70
C PRO A 57 12.27 -15.16 18.16
N HIS A 58 13.06 -14.38 18.89
CA HIS A 58 14.41 -13.98 18.49
C HIS A 58 15.47 -15.07 18.74
N MET A 59 15.17 -16.06 19.60
CA MET A 59 16.07 -17.20 19.86
C MET A 59 16.05 -18.20 18.70
N GLY A 60 14.91 -18.36 18.01
CA GLY A 60 14.78 -19.27 16.87
C GLY A 60 15.00 -20.73 17.23
N VAL A 61 14.71 -21.12 18.49
CA VAL A 61 14.82 -22.51 18.96
C VAL A 61 13.44 -23.14 18.91
N GLU A 62 13.25 -24.12 18.02
CA GLU A 62 12.02 -24.92 18.00
C GLU A 62 12.05 -25.95 19.13
N LEU A 63 11.19 -25.76 20.13
CA LEU A 63 10.99 -26.71 21.21
C LEU A 63 10.08 -27.83 20.71
N ALA A 64 10.66 -28.97 20.31
CA ALA A 64 9.87 -30.13 19.92
C ALA A 64 9.15 -30.74 21.14
N GLU A 65 7.83 -30.97 21.02
CA GLU A 65 7.06 -31.72 22.02
C GLU A 65 7.43 -33.21 21.93
N GLY A 66 8.16 -33.74 22.92
CA GLY A 66 8.52 -35.17 22.99
C GLY A 66 10.02 -35.42 23.23
N ASN A 67 10.53 -36.56 22.77
CA ASN A 67 11.97 -36.89 22.82
C ASN A 67 12.74 -35.94 21.89
N TRP A 68 13.14 -34.78 22.41
CA TRP A 68 13.86 -33.72 21.69
C TRP A 68 15.17 -34.18 21.02
N LEU A 69 15.72 -35.33 21.45
CA LEU A 69 16.87 -35.99 20.81
C LEU A 69 16.61 -36.46 19.36
N LEU A 70 15.36 -36.71 18.96
CA LEU A 70 15.01 -37.17 17.61
C LEU A 70 14.95 -36.03 16.58
N HIS A 71 14.89 -34.78 17.02
CA HIS A 71 14.69 -33.60 16.16
C HIS A 71 15.98 -32.77 15.96
N LEU A 72 17.14 -33.34 16.29
CA LEU A 72 18.43 -32.63 16.33
C LEU A 72 19.00 -32.28 14.95
N ASP A 73 18.70 -33.05 13.90
CA ASP A 73 19.27 -32.83 12.56
C ASP A 73 18.85 -31.50 11.95
N ALA A 74 17.60 -31.09 12.19
CA ALA A 74 17.07 -29.81 11.74
C ALA A 74 17.66 -28.61 12.52
N ALA A 75 18.14 -28.82 13.75
CA ALA A 75 18.68 -27.77 14.63
C ALA A 75 20.15 -27.41 14.33
N SER A 76 20.79 -28.10 13.37
CA SER A 76 22.15 -27.84 12.90
C SER A 76 22.23 -26.72 11.86
N GLU A 77 21.12 -26.35 11.24
CA GLU A 77 21.04 -25.25 10.28
C GLU A 77 20.99 -23.88 11.01
N GLU A 78 22.12 -23.18 10.95
CA GLU A 78 22.31 -21.75 11.24
C GLU A 78 21.49 -21.13 12.39
N ARG A 79 21.82 -21.52 13.63
CA ARG A 79 21.33 -20.81 14.83
C ARG A 79 21.56 -19.31 14.73
N SER A 80 20.52 -18.53 15.04
CA SER A 80 20.53 -17.06 15.10
C SER A 80 21.76 -16.53 15.85
N GLN A 81 22.37 -15.45 15.33
CA GLN A 81 23.51 -14.78 15.98
C GLN A 81 23.18 -14.38 17.43
N VAL A 82 21.91 -14.03 17.69
CA VAL A 82 21.41 -13.71 19.03
C VAL A 82 21.53 -14.93 19.96
N CYS A 83 21.07 -16.10 19.54
CA CYS A 83 21.16 -17.34 20.32
C CYS A 83 22.61 -17.71 20.64
N ARG A 84 23.56 -17.52 19.71
CA ARG A 84 24.98 -17.80 19.96
C ARG A 84 25.56 -16.92 21.06
N SER A 85 25.27 -15.61 21.02
CA SER A 85 25.73 -14.65 22.02
C SER A 85 25.10 -14.88 23.40
N VAL A 86 23.83 -15.27 23.45
CA VAL A 86 23.12 -15.62 24.68
C VAL A 86 23.70 -16.90 25.29
N ALA A 87 23.92 -17.92 24.46
CA ALA A 87 24.51 -19.19 24.90
C ALA A 87 25.93 -19.04 25.45
N GLU A 88 26.79 -18.23 24.82
CA GLU A 88 28.15 -17.93 25.33
C GLU A 88 28.11 -17.24 26.69
N ARG A 89 27.19 -16.29 26.86
CA ARG A 89 27.07 -15.58 28.12
C ARG A 89 26.54 -16.51 29.22
N LEU A 90 25.48 -17.26 28.93
CA LEU A 90 24.90 -18.21 29.88
C LEU A 90 25.88 -19.32 30.26
N SER A 91 26.68 -19.85 29.32
CA SER A 91 27.68 -20.88 29.65
C SER A 91 28.72 -20.36 30.64
N LEU A 92 29.22 -19.13 30.43
CA LEU A 92 30.18 -18.50 31.34
C LEU A 92 29.56 -18.20 32.71
N GLU A 93 28.35 -17.63 32.72
CA GLU A 93 27.66 -17.30 33.98
C GLU A 93 27.32 -18.57 34.79
N LEU A 94 26.85 -19.64 34.15
CA LEU A 94 26.57 -20.90 34.84
C LEU A 94 27.84 -21.55 35.38
N LEU A 95 28.94 -21.50 34.63
CA LEU A 95 30.24 -22.03 35.06
C LEU A 95 30.77 -21.24 36.27
N ASP A 96 30.70 -19.91 36.23
CA ASP A 96 31.06 -19.04 37.35
C ASP A 96 30.22 -19.35 38.60
N LEU A 97 28.90 -19.54 38.42
CA LEU A 97 27.99 -19.88 39.52
C LEU A 97 28.30 -21.24 40.13
N TYR A 98 28.64 -22.23 39.31
CA TYR A 98 29.01 -23.57 39.78
C TYR A 98 30.31 -23.53 40.59
N HIS A 99 31.34 -22.82 40.12
CA HIS A 99 32.61 -22.69 40.85
C HIS A 99 32.51 -21.83 42.13
N GLN A 100 31.62 -20.84 42.16
CA GLN A 100 31.40 -19.97 43.32
C GLN A 100 30.44 -20.57 44.36
N ALA A 101 29.84 -21.72 44.07
CA ALA A 101 28.90 -22.37 44.96
C ALA A 101 29.59 -22.83 46.26
N LYS A 102 28.98 -22.50 47.40
CA LYS A 102 29.49 -22.88 48.74
C LYS A 102 29.10 -24.31 49.14
N GLN A 103 28.16 -24.92 48.43
CA GLN A 103 27.64 -26.25 48.72
C GLN A 103 28.54 -27.33 48.10
N PRO A 104 28.57 -28.56 48.66
CA PRO A 104 29.31 -29.64 48.05
C PRO A 104 28.77 -29.94 46.65
N PRO A 105 29.64 -30.29 45.68
CA PRO A 105 29.24 -30.49 44.29
C PRO A 105 28.15 -31.57 44.16
N GLU A 106 28.12 -32.55 45.05
CA GLU A 106 27.15 -33.65 45.04
C GLU A 106 25.71 -33.19 45.24
N ALA A 107 25.49 -32.18 46.07
CA ALA A 107 24.16 -31.61 46.32
C ALA A 107 23.66 -30.76 45.15
N LEU A 108 24.58 -30.24 44.33
CA LEU A 108 24.29 -29.38 43.19
C LEU A 108 24.05 -30.17 41.89
N ARG A 109 24.63 -31.37 41.76
CA ARG A 109 24.53 -32.22 40.56
C ARG A 109 23.09 -32.38 40.03
N PRO A 110 22.07 -32.76 40.83
CA PRO A 110 20.72 -32.96 40.31
C PRO A 110 20.09 -31.70 39.72
N SER A 111 20.26 -30.57 40.41
CA SER A 111 19.73 -29.27 39.99
C SER A 111 20.40 -28.78 38.71
N PHE A 112 21.74 -28.87 38.63
CA PHE A 112 22.47 -28.46 37.42
C PHE A 112 22.22 -29.38 36.23
N LEU A 113 22.06 -30.70 36.43
CA LEU A 113 21.70 -31.61 35.33
C LEU A 113 20.35 -31.25 34.71
N ARG A 114 19.36 -30.88 35.54
CA ARG A 114 18.05 -30.41 35.06
C ARG A 114 18.13 -29.08 34.34
N LEU A 115 18.92 -28.13 34.85
CA LEU A 115 19.15 -26.84 34.19
C LEU A 115 19.85 -27.02 32.83
N LEU A 116 20.89 -27.85 32.77
CA LEU A 116 21.63 -28.12 31.54
C LEU A 116 20.78 -28.88 30.52
N GLU A 117 19.90 -29.79 30.96
CA GLU A 117 18.95 -30.47 30.06
C GLU A 117 17.98 -29.46 29.44
N ALA A 118 17.40 -28.54 30.22
CA ALA A 118 16.52 -27.50 29.70
C ALA A 118 17.26 -26.54 28.75
N LEU A 119 18.54 -26.25 29.01
CA LEU A 119 19.37 -25.36 28.21
C LEU A 119 20.15 -26.05 27.08
N ALA A 120 20.04 -27.37 26.93
CA ALA A 120 20.88 -28.16 26.03
C ALA A 120 20.80 -27.65 24.57
N LEU A 121 19.59 -27.40 24.09
CA LEU A 121 19.34 -26.88 22.75
C LEU A 121 19.92 -25.47 22.57
N CYS A 122 19.89 -24.61 23.60
CA CYS A 122 20.45 -23.25 23.55
C CYS A 122 21.98 -23.25 23.60
N LEU A 123 22.58 -23.91 24.60
CA LEU A 123 24.03 -23.98 24.80
C LEU A 123 24.74 -24.65 23.62
N GLY A 124 24.12 -25.71 23.11
CA GLY A 124 24.66 -26.57 22.05
C GLY A 124 25.72 -27.54 22.56
N ALA A 125 25.85 -28.66 21.85
CA ALA A 125 26.82 -29.71 22.13
C ALA A 125 28.28 -29.21 22.26
N PRO A 126 28.85 -28.32 21.42
CA PRO A 126 30.27 -27.97 21.51
C PRO A 126 30.65 -27.28 22.83
N ARG A 127 29.74 -26.49 23.41
CA ARG A 127 29.99 -25.83 24.70
C ARG A 127 29.84 -26.82 25.85
N MET A 128 28.89 -27.75 25.75
CA MET A 128 28.70 -28.81 26.75
C MET A 128 29.88 -29.78 26.80
N MET A 129 30.42 -30.17 25.64
CA MET A 129 31.60 -31.02 25.53
C MET A 129 32.83 -30.36 26.18
N ARG A 130 33.01 -29.05 25.99
CA ARG A 130 34.17 -28.31 26.52
C ARG A 130 34.10 -28.05 28.03
N ASP A 131 32.95 -27.58 28.54
CA ASP A 131 32.87 -26.99 29.88
C ASP A 131 32.25 -27.93 30.93
N TRP A 132 31.40 -28.88 30.53
CA TRP A 132 30.53 -29.63 31.45
C TRP A 132 30.79 -31.14 31.49
N TRP A 133 31.49 -31.70 30.49
CA TRP A 133 31.77 -33.12 30.39
C TRP A 133 32.54 -33.66 31.62
N ASP A 134 33.76 -33.18 31.84
CA ASP A 134 34.60 -33.62 32.96
C ASP A 134 34.11 -33.06 34.31
N LEU A 135 33.53 -31.86 34.30
CA LEU A 135 33.16 -31.13 35.51
C LEU A 135 31.92 -31.69 36.22
N LEU A 136 30.90 -32.11 35.45
CA LEU A 136 29.59 -32.51 35.98
C LEU A 136 29.13 -33.85 35.44
N ILE A 137 29.22 -34.09 34.13
CA ILE A 137 28.57 -35.23 33.49
C ILE A 137 29.26 -36.54 33.86
N VAL A 138 30.57 -36.66 33.68
CA VAL A 138 31.34 -37.88 34.02
C VAL A 138 31.20 -38.25 35.51
N PRO A 139 31.38 -37.31 36.47
CA PRO A 139 31.13 -37.60 37.88
C PRO A 139 29.68 -38.01 38.19
N SER A 140 28.70 -37.50 37.43
CA SER A 140 27.28 -37.86 37.62
C SER A 140 26.96 -39.26 37.08
N LEU A 141 27.61 -39.68 35.99
CA LEU A 141 27.48 -41.04 35.44
C LEU A 141 28.14 -42.09 36.36
N ALA A 142 29.22 -41.70 37.04
CA ALA A 142 29.93 -42.54 38.00
C ALA A 142 29.24 -42.60 39.38
N SER A 143 28.47 -41.57 39.76
CA SER A 143 27.88 -41.49 41.11
C SER A 143 26.85 -42.59 41.39
N PRO A 144 27.01 -43.39 42.46
CA PRO A 144 26.02 -44.39 42.88
C PRO A 144 24.88 -43.81 43.73
N THR A 145 24.99 -42.56 44.19
CA THR A 145 24.03 -41.91 45.11
C THR A 145 22.98 -41.06 44.39
N LEU A 146 23.15 -40.83 43.09
CA LEU A 146 22.24 -40.03 42.27
C LEU A 146 20.95 -40.83 41.96
N ALA A 147 19.81 -40.15 41.85
CA ALA A 147 18.57 -40.80 41.47
C ALA A 147 18.62 -41.30 40.02
N GLU A 148 17.98 -42.44 39.72
CA GLU A 148 17.96 -43.03 38.38
C GLU A 148 17.48 -42.05 37.30
N ALA A 149 16.51 -41.19 37.64
CA ALA A 149 16.01 -40.16 36.75
C ALA A 149 17.06 -39.10 36.40
N ASP A 150 17.98 -38.77 37.31
CA ASP A 150 19.05 -37.79 37.06
C ASP A 150 20.22 -38.43 36.32
N VAL A 151 20.51 -39.70 36.58
CA VAL A 151 21.47 -40.49 35.77
C VAL A 151 20.98 -40.60 34.32
N ALA A 152 19.69 -40.87 34.12
CA ALA A 152 19.09 -40.91 32.78
C ALA A 152 19.19 -39.54 32.07
N ARG A 153 19.17 -38.41 32.79
CA ARG A 153 19.42 -37.08 32.22
C ARG A 153 20.86 -36.93 31.76
N ALA A 154 21.81 -37.31 32.62
CA ALA A 154 23.22 -37.28 32.27
C ALA A 154 23.47 -38.12 31.00
N VAL A 155 22.89 -39.32 30.92
CA VAL A 155 22.93 -40.18 29.73
C VAL A 155 22.36 -39.47 28.49
N ARG A 156 21.16 -38.88 28.58
CA ARG A 156 20.57 -38.14 27.45
C ARG A 156 21.41 -36.96 27.00
N LEU A 157 22.02 -36.22 27.93
CA LEU A 157 22.90 -35.11 27.61
C LEU A 157 24.19 -35.57 26.93
N THR A 158 24.75 -36.71 27.33
CA THR A 158 25.90 -37.29 26.63
C THR A 158 25.55 -37.76 25.24
N VAL A 159 24.41 -38.43 25.07
CA VAL A 159 23.95 -38.81 23.72
C VAL A 159 23.71 -37.57 22.86
N PHE A 160 23.09 -36.50 23.39
CA PHE A 160 22.98 -35.23 22.68
C PHE A 160 24.34 -34.69 22.18
N MET A 161 25.39 -34.78 23.00
CA MET A 161 26.74 -34.37 22.59
C MET A 161 27.32 -35.28 21.50
N MET A 162 27.12 -36.60 21.59
CA MET A 162 27.55 -37.56 20.56
C MET A 162 26.80 -37.39 19.24
N MET A 163 25.54 -36.95 19.28
CA MET A 163 24.70 -36.70 18.11
C MET A 163 25.13 -35.47 17.29
N ASN A 164 26.08 -34.69 17.77
CA ASN A 164 26.58 -33.49 17.10
C ASN A 164 27.59 -33.79 15.96
N VAL A 165 27.97 -35.05 15.77
CA VAL A 165 28.77 -35.45 14.62
C VAL A 165 27.91 -35.36 13.37
N PRO A 166 28.30 -34.57 12.35
CA PRO A 166 27.48 -34.41 11.15
C PRO A 166 27.43 -35.72 10.37
N LEU A 167 26.23 -36.09 9.88
CA LEU A 167 26.02 -37.33 9.12
C LEU A 167 26.89 -37.44 7.86
N SER A 168 27.25 -36.30 7.28
CA SER A 168 28.16 -36.24 6.12
C SER A 168 29.54 -36.82 6.42
N GLU A 169 30.02 -36.76 7.66
CA GLU A 169 31.32 -37.36 8.05
C GLU A 169 31.25 -38.89 7.97
N TYR A 170 30.15 -39.51 8.45
CA TYR A 170 29.94 -40.95 8.35
C TYR A 170 29.74 -41.42 6.90
N GLU A 171 28.96 -40.68 6.11
CA GLU A 171 28.74 -41.01 4.69
C GLU A 171 30.00 -40.84 3.84
N ALA A 172 30.89 -39.91 4.19
CA ALA A 172 32.17 -39.74 3.52
C ALA A 172 33.08 -40.94 3.80
N LEU A 173 33.09 -41.43 5.03
CA LEU A 173 33.84 -42.62 5.45
C LEU A 173 33.36 -43.89 4.73
N ALA A 174 32.04 -44.06 4.59
CA ALA A 174 31.46 -45.19 3.85
C ALA A 174 31.78 -45.15 2.34
N ARG A 175 32.11 -43.98 1.79
CA ARG A 175 32.45 -43.77 0.37
C ARG A 175 33.95 -43.76 0.09
N SER A 176 34.80 -43.48 1.09
CA SER A 176 36.24 -43.52 0.94
C SER A 176 36.71 -44.97 0.85
N THR A 177 37.02 -45.41 -0.37
CA THR A 177 37.84 -46.60 -0.56
C THR A 177 39.26 -46.28 -0.10
N GLU A 178 39.70 -46.96 0.96
CA GLU A 178 41.08 -47.06 1.47
C GLU A 178 42.05 -45.92 1.08
N GLY A 179 42.32 -45.02 2.02
CA GLY A 179 43.68 -44.52 2.24
C GLY A 179 44.15 -43.23 1.53
N ALA A 180 43.31 -42.48 0.82
CA ALA A 180 43.73 -41.18 0.28
C ALA A 180 42.71 -40.07 0.60
N ASP A 181 43.11 -39.16 1.49
CA ASP A 181 42.44 -37.91 1.85
C ASP A 181 41.13 -38.02 2.66
N ALA A 182 41.10 -38.83 3.72
CA ALA A 182 40.07 -38.65 4.75
C ALA A 182 40.34 -37.33 5.51
N PRO A 183 39.38 -36.39 5.59
CA PRO A 183 39.53 -35.18 6.37
C PRO A 183 39.78 -35.51 7.86
N ALA A 184 40.55 -34.68 8.55
CA ALA A 184 40.81 -34.87 9.98
C ALA A 184 39.49 -34.98 10.76
N PRO A 185 39.35 -35.96 11.68
CA PRO A 185 38.11 -36.21 12.39
C PRO A 185 37.72 -34.97 13.21
N SER A 186 36.44 -34.61 13.16
CA SER A 186 35.93 -33.46 13.90
C SER A 186 36.08 -33.64 15.41
N ALA A 187 36.06 -32.53 16.16
CA ALA A 187 36.09 -32.60 17.63
C ALA A 187 34.89 -33.38 18.20
N ALA A 188 33.74 -33.37 17.51
CA ALA A 188 32.58 -34.15 17.89
C ALA A 188 32.81 -35.65 17.68
N TRP A 189 33.48 -36.04 16.57
CA TRP A 189 33.86 -37.43 16.31
C TRP A 189 34.79 -37.94 17.41
N GLN A 190 35.85 -37.19 17.70
CA GLN A 190 36.82 -37.53 18.73
C GLN A 190 36.16 -37.65 20.11
N PHE A 191 35.18 -36.78 20.41
CA PHE A 191 34.39 -36.88 21.62
C PHE A 191 33.58 -38.18 21.67
N ALA A 192 32.82 -38.51 20.63
CA ALA A 192 32.04 -39.75 20.59
C ALA A 192 32.93 -41.00 20.72
N GLN A 193 34.09 -41.01 20.06
CA GLN A 193 35.08 -42.07 20.20
C GLN A 193 35.64 -42.14 21.63
N SER A 194 35.94 -41.00 22.27
CA SER A 194 36.44 -40.96 23.64
C SER A 194 35.45 -41.51 24.67
N VAL A 195 34.14 -41.38 24.44
CA VAL A 195 33.10 -41.98 25.29
C VAL A 195 33.10 -43.51 25.16
N LEU A 196 33.29 -44.03 23.95
CA LEU A 196 33.43 -45.47 23.71
C LEU A 196 34.73 -46.00 24.31
N ASP A 197 35.84 -45.29 24.16
CA ASP A 197 37.12 -45.63 24.77
C ASP A 197 37.05 -45.62 26.30
N MET A 198 36.31 -44.67 26.88
CA MET A 198 36.05 -44.62 28.32
C MET A 198 35.29 -45.87 28.80
N TYR A 199 34.31 -46.34 28.03
CA TYR A 199 33.60 -47.59 28.33
C TYR A 199 34.50 -48.82 28.23
N ILE A 200 35.36 -48.87 27.21
CA ILE A 200 36.34 -49.95 27.04
C ILE A 200 37.29 -49.99 28.24
N GLN A 201 37.83 -48.83 28.63
CA GLN A 201 38.73 -48.70 29.77
C GLN A 201 38.03 -49.06 31.08
N SER A 202 36.80 -48.59 31.30
CA SER A 202 36.05 -48.87 32.53
C SER A 202 35.69 -50.36 32.65
N ALA A 203 35.31 -51.00 31.55
CA ALA A 203 35.04 -52.44 31.50
C ALA A 203 36.30 -53.27 31.72
N PHE A 204 37.42 -52.89 31.09
CA PHE A 204 38.70 -53.55 31.27
C PHE A 204 39.21 -53.45 32.71
N LEU A 205 39.08 -52.28 33.34
CA LEU A 205 39.46 -52.09 34.74
C LEU A 205 38.59 -52.92 35.70
N LEU A 206 37.29 -53.07 35.44
CA LEU A 206 36.41 -53.93 36.23
C LEU A 206 36.73 -55.43 36.09
N GLU A 207 37.13 -55.88 34.89
CA GLU A 207 37.53 -57.28 34.68
C GLU A 207 38.90 -57.60 35.31
N THR A 208 39.79 -56.61 35.43
CA THR A 208 41.17 -56.79 35.93
C THR A 208 41.35 -56.48 37.42
N THR A 209 40.46 -55.71 38.04
CA THR A 209 40.53 -55.38 39.47
C THR A 209 39.85 -56.48 40.31
N PRO A 210 40.57 -57.20 41.19
CA PRO A 210 39.95 -58.19 42.05
C PRO A 210 39.06 -57.50 43.12
N PRO A 211 37.93 -58.10 43.51
CA PRO A 211 36.98 -57.52 44.47
C PRO A 211 37.53 -57.36 45.91
N SER A 212 38.78 -57.74 46.17
CA SER A 212 39.39 -57.81 47.50
C SER A 212 40.60 -56.90 47.71
N ALA A 213 40.93 -55.98 46.79
CA ALA A 213 42.04 -55.06 46.97
C ALA A 213 41.58 -53.77 47.71
N ASP A 214 41.31 -53.89 49.00
CA ASP A 214 41.06 -52.78 49.94
C ASP A 214 42.38 -52.07 50.37
N ASP A 215 43.51 -52.41 49.76
CA ASP A 215 44.81 -51.86 50.12
C ASP A 215 45.07 -50.52 49.40
N GLY A 216 44.70 -49.43 50.07
CA GLY A 216 45.64 -48.40 50.56
C GLY A 216 46.60 -47.70 49.58
N ALA A 217 46.49 -47.87 48.26
CA ALA A 217 47.18 -47.03 47.30
C ALA A 217 46.24 -45.89 46.89
N GLU A 218 46.63 -44.64 47.18
CA GLU A 218 46.06 -43.44 46.59
C GLU A 218 46.26 -43.50 45.06
N LYS A 219 45.44 -44.30 44.38
CA LYS A 219 45.38 -44.32 42.93
C LYS A 219 44.85 -42.97 42.49
N GLU A 220 45.52 -42.36 41.52
CA GLU A 220 45.14 -41.10 40.88
C GLU A 220 43.61 -41.06 40.70
N ASN A 221 42.98 -39.97 41.17
CA ASN A 221 41.52 -39.81 41.28
C ASN A 221 40.75 -40.28 40.02
N ASP A 222 41.34 -40.12 38.84
CA ASP A 222 40.73 -40.47 37.55
C ASP A 222 40.60 -41.99 37.35
N THR A 223 41.59 -42.77 37.77
CA THR A 223 41.54 -44.25 37.68
C THR A 223 40.53 -44.86 38.65
N ALA A 224 40.34 -44.25 39.81
CA ALA A 224 39.35 -44.66 40.79
C ALA A 224 37.92 -44.38 40.30
N LEU A 225 37.72 -43.31 39.52
CA LEU A 225 36.43 -43.00 38.90
C LEU A 225 36.10 -43.98 37.78
N LEU A 226 37.06 -44.33 36.92
CA LEU A 226 36.88 -45.27 35.82
C LEU A 226 36.61 -46.71 36.27
N ALA A 227 37.09 -47.10 37.46
CA ALA A 227 36.85 -48.43 38.03
C ALA A 227 35.45 -48.60 38.66
N GLN A 228 34.59 -47.58 38.65
CA GLN A 228 33.28 -47.65 39.29
C GLN A 228 32.27 -48.47 38.45
N PRO A 229 31.53 -49.43 39.05
CA PRO A 229 30.57 -50.25 38.33
C PRO A 229 29.33 -49.47 37.84
N SER A 230 28.97 -48.39 38.54
CA SER A 230 27.94 -47.43 38.15
C SER A 230 28.28 -46.74 36.82
N LEU A 231 29.53 -46.32 36.63
CA LEU A 231 29.98 -45.69 35.39
C LEU A 231 29.81 -46.63 34.20
N THR A 232 30.32 -47.86 34.29
CA THR A 232 30.23 -48.85 33.21
C THR A 232 28.78 -49.19 32.87
N ARG A 233 27.89 -49.28 33.86
CA ARG A 233 26.45 -49.45 33.63
C ARG A 233 25.84 -48.25 32.90
N SER A 234 26.15 -47.04 33.35
CA SER A 234 25.66 -45.79 32.74
C SER A 234 26.19 -45.60 31.31
N LEU A 235 27.45 -45.97 31.04
CA LEU A 235 28.04 -45.92 29.70
C LEU A 235 27.44 -46.99 28.78
N SER A 236 27.17 -48.20 29.28
CA SER A 236 26.47 -49.24 28.51
C SER A 236 25.04 -48.82 28.12
N THR A 237 24.28 -48.23 29.04
CA THR A 237 22.93 -47.71 28.74
C THR A 237 22.98 -46.54 27.76
N LEU A 238 23.98 -45.68 27.88
CA LEU A 238 24.24 -44.57 26.96
C LEU A 238 24.54 -45.07 25.55
N LEU A 239 25.48 -46.01 25.40
CA LEU A 239 25.85 -46.56 24.09
C LEU A 239 24.68 -47.34 23.47
N SER A 240 23.88 -48.04 24.28
CA SER A 240 22.63 -48.66 23.84
C SER A 240 21.61 -47.65 23.33
N LEU A 241 21.44 -46.51 24.03
CA LEU A 241 20.56 -45.42 23.61
C LEU A 241 21.08 -44.69 22.37
N PHE A 242 22.39 -44.49 22.25
CA PHE A 242 23.00 -43.94 21.04
C PHE A 242 22.80 -44.86 19.84
N GLY A 243 23.03 -46.17 20.01
CA GLY A 243 22.79 -47.18 18.98
C GLY A 243 21.32 -47.23 18.52
N SER A 244 20.36 -47.04 19.44
CA SER A 244 18.93 -47.03 19.07
C SER A 244 18.53 -45.81 18.25
N LEU A 245 19.15 -44.65 18.51
CA LEU A 245 18.88 -43.41 17.77
C LEU A 245 19.66 -43.32 16.46
N ARG A 246 20.91 -43.82 16.43
CA ARG A 246 21.85 -43.73 15.30
C ARG A 246 22.61 -45.04 15.11
N PRO A 247 21.98 -46.07 14.54
CA PRO A 247 22.59 -47.38 14.41
C PRO A 247 23.85 -47.36 13.52
N LEU A 248 23.83 -46.62 12.39
CA LEU A 248 24.97 -46.55 11.48
C LEU A 248 26.19 -45.82 12.10
N PRO A 249 26.06 -44.59 12.64
CA PRO A 249 27.15 -43.93 13.38
C PRO A 249 27.75 -44.77 14.50
N PHE A 250 26.92 -45.48 15.27
CA PHE A 250 27.37 -46.39 16.31
C PHE A 250 28.27 -47.50 15.77
N LEU A 251 27.92 -48.10 14.63
CA LEU A 251 28.72 -49.14 13.99
C LEU A 251 30.07 -48.62 13.46
N HIS A 252 30.15 -47.37 12.99
CA HIS A 252 31.42 -46.77 12.57
C HIS A 252 32.38 -46.55 13.75
N HIS A 253 31.88 -46.08 14.90
CA HIS A 253 32.72 -45.94 16.11
C HIS A 253 33.18 -47.30 16.65
N LEU A 254 32.31 -48.32 16.56
CA LEU A 254 32.70 -49.70 16.85
C LEU A 254 33.80 -50.21 15.91
N ASP A 255 33.71 -49.93 14.61
CA ASP A 255 34.71 -50.32 13.61
C ASP A 255 36.10 -49.72 13.90
N GLU A 256 36.15 -48.44 14.30
CA GLU A 256 37.40 -47.77 14.70
C GLU A 256 37.96 -48.36 16.01
N ALA A 257 37.10 -48.63 17.01
CA ALA A 257 37.53 -49.20 18.29
C ALA A 257 37.98 -50.67 18.19
N PHE A 258 37.48 -51.41 17.19
CA PHE A 258 37.72 -52.85 17.04
C PHE A 258 39.18 -53.21 16.74
N ASP A 259 39.97 -52.25 16.28
CA ASP A 259 41.42 -52.42 16.05
C ASP A 259 42.19 -52.67 17.35
N ASN A 260 41.61 -52.34 18.51
CA ASN A 260 42.19 -52.62 19.81
C ASN A 260 41.90 -54.06 20.29
N LEU A 261 42.92 -54.93 20.20
CA LEU A 261 42.80 -56.36 20.53
C LEU A 261 42.31 -56.65 21.95
N SER A 262 42.67 -55.84 22.94
CA SER A 262 42.26 -56.04 24.34
C SER A 262 40.78 -55.71 24.57
N ALA A 263 40.19 -54.91 23.69
CA ALA A 263 38.80 -54.44 23.79
C ALA A 263 37.80 -55.36 23.08
N GLN A 264 38.26 -56.31 22.25
CA GLN A 264 37.40 -57.07 21.33
C GLN A 264 36.27 -57.84 22.05
N SER A 265 36.53 -58.49 23.18
CA SER A 265 35.49 -59.17 23.97
C SER A 265 34.41 -58.20 24.46
N THR A 266 34.81 -57.03 24.96
CA THR A 266 33.90 -55.99 25.44
C THR A 266 33.09 -55.41 24.28
N LEU A 267 33.74 -55.09 23.16
CA LEU A 267 33.08 -54.57 21.96
C LEU A 267 32.11 -55.57 21.34
N LEU A 268 32.47 -56.85 21.28
CA LEU A 268 31.56 -57.92 20.81
C LEU A 268 30.36 -58.09 21.75
N SER A 269 30.55 -57.94 23.07
CA SER A 269 29.42 -57.96 23.99
C SER A 269 28.46 -56.77 23.79
N LEU A 270 29.00 -55.59 23.50
CA LEU A 270 28.21 -54.39 23.17
C LEU A 270 27.48 -54.55 21.84
N LEU A 271 28.18 -55.04 20.81
CA LEU A 271 27.61 -55.36 19.50
C LEU A 271 26.50 -56.40 19.62
N MET A 272 26.72 -57.45 20.43
CA MET A 272 25.73 -58.47 20.71
C MET A 272 24.47 -57.86 21.34
N GLN A 273 24.61 -57.02 22.36
CA GLN A 273 23.47 -56.31 22.97
C GLN A 273 22.71 -55.44 21.97
N PHE A 274 23.44 -54.72 21.12
CA PHE A 274 22.85 -53.89 20.06
C PHE A 274 22.05 -54.73 19.06
N LEU A 275 22.63 -55.83 18.56
CA LEU A 275 21.99 -56.72 17.58
C LEU A 275 20.74 -57.42 18.11
N HIS A 276 20.75 -57.84 19.38
CA HIS A 276 19.57 -58.42 20.03
C HIS A 276 18.41 -57.42 20.12
N ALA A 277 18.72 -56.15 20.40
CA ALA A 277 17.70 -55.10 20.54
C ALA A 277 17.25 -54.51 19.19
N HIS A 278 18.09 -54.54 18.15
CA HIS A 278 17.88 -53.81 16.89
C HIS A 278 18.14 -54.69 15.66
N SER A 279 17.61 -55.91 15.62
CA SER A 279 17.83 -56.87 14.52
C SER A 279 17.48 -56.31 13.13
N MET A 280 16.52 -55.39 13.03
CA MET A 280 16.14 -54.71 11.77
C MET A 280 17.27 -53.87 11.16
N HIS A 281 18.21 -53.37 11.97
CA HIS A 281 19.29 -52.48 11.54
C HIS A 281 20.62 -53.21 11.31
N ALA A 282 20.65 -54.54 11.46
CA ALA A 282 21.88 -55.33 11.33
C ALA A 282 22.54 -55.23 9.94
N TYR A 283 21.76 -54.96 8.89
CA TYR A 283 22.28 -54.78 7.53
C TYR A 283 23.18 -53.54 7.38
N LEU A 284 23.07 -52.55 8.27
CA LEU A 284 23.90 -51.33 8.24
C LEU A 284 25.38 -51.61 8.54
N ILE A 285 25.71 -52.79 9.07
CA ILE A 285 27.11 -53.22 9.22
C ILE A 285 27.81 -53.28 7.85
N MET A 286 27.08 -53.51 6.76
CA MET A 286 27.64 -53.57 5.40
C MET A 286 28.28 -52.27 4.90
N SER A 287 27.95 -51.12 5.50
CA SER A 287 28.59 -49.83 5.20
C SER A 287 29.83 -49.54 6.05
N THR A 288 30.22 -50.48 6.91
CA THR A 288 31.41 -50.41 7.76
C THR A 288 32.36 -51.56 7.43
N HIS A 289 33.64 -51.45 7.79
CA HIS A 289 34.60 -52.54 7.65
C HIS A 289 34.53 -53.53 8.82
N LEU A 290 33.63 -53.29 9.77
CA LEU A 290 33.48 -54.09 10.99
C LEU A 290 33.21 -55.57 10.68
N LEU A 291 32.42 -55.90 9.65
CA LEU A 291 32.16 -57.31 9.32
C LEU A 291 33.42 -58.03 8.83
N ASP A 292 34.22 -57.39 7.97
CA ASP A 292 35.45 -57.96 7.45
C ASP A 292 36.50 -58.09 8.56
N LYS A 293 36.62 -57.07 9.41
CA LYS A 293 37.45 -57.13 10.63
C LYS A 293 36.98 -58.23 11.59
N LEU A 294 35.67 -58.38 11.77
CA LEU A 294 35.10 -59.43 12.63
C LEU A 294 35.37 -60.83 12.06
N ALA A 295 35.19 -61.03 10.76
CA ALA A 295 35.45 -62.33 10.15
C ALA A 295 36.95 -62.69 10.19
N THR A 296 37.84 -61.73 9.89
CA THR A 296 39.29 -61.93 9.98
C THR A 296 39.76 -62.19 11.40
N THR A 297 39.24 -61.46 12.39
CA THR A 297 39.55 -61.72 13.80
C THR A 297 39.09 -63.11 14.24
N LEU A 298 37.87 -63.53 13.89
CA LEU A 298 37.39 -64.88 14.25
C LEU A 298 38.21 -65.99 13.60
N GLU A 299 38.76 -65.78 12.40
CA GLU A 299 39.69 -66.71 11.77
C GLU A 299 41.02 -66.82 12.54
N THR A 300 41.53 -65.71 13.08
CA THR A 300 42.86 -65.64 13.74
C THR A 300 42.85 -65.74 15.27
N THR A 301 41.68 -65.67 15.92
CA THR A 301 41.59 -65.57 17.38
C THR A 301 42.03 -66.83 18.11
N ASP A 302 42.76 -66.63 19.20
CA ASP A 302 43.17 -67.68 20.14
C ASP A 302 42.20 -67.82 21.32
N THR A 303 41.40 -66.80 21.60
CA THR A 303 40.50 -66.75 22.76
C THR A 303 39.12 -67.31 22.43
N THR A 304 38.75 -68.42 23.07
CA THR A 304 37.45 -69.08 22.86
C THR A 304 36.26 -68.16 23.17
N ARG A 305 36.39 -67.24 24.13
CA ARG A 305 35.34 -66.27 24.46
C ARG A 305 35.05 -65.31 23.31
N VAL A 306 36.09 -64.75 22.69
CA VAL A 306 35.94 -63.84 21.52
C VAL A 306 35.35 -64.62 20.35
N LEU A 307 35.82 -65.86 20.14
CA LEU A 307 35.26 -66.75 19.13
C LEU A 307 33.77 -67.05 19.37
N ALA A 308 33.37 -67.41 20.60
CA ALA A 308 31.98 -67.71 20.94
C ALA A 308 31.06 -66.47 20.79
N GLN A 309 31.50 -65.31 21.31
CA GLN A 309 30.74 -64.05 21.19
C GLN A 309 30.63 -63.57 19.74
N GLY A 310 31.73 -63.65 18.98
CA GLY A 310 31.74 -63.22 17.58
C GLY A 310 30.94 -64.15 16.68
N VAL A 311 31.01 -65.48 16.89
CA VAL A 311 30.11 -66.42 16.20
C VAL A 311 28.65 -66.13 16.54
N THR A 312 28.34 -65.80 17.79
CA THR A 312 26.98 -65.39 18.19
C THR A 312 26.55 -64.10 17.47
N CYS A 313 27.45 -63.13 17.30
CA CYS A 313 27.19 -61.95 16.49
C CYS A 313 26.93 -62.30 15.01
N LEU A 314 27.76 -63.18 14.42
CA LEU A 314 27.56 -63.64 13.04
C LEU A 314 26.21 -64.33 12.86
N LEU A 315 25.78 -65.16 13.81
CA LEU A 315 24.46 -65.81 13.76
C LEU A 315 23.32 -64.79 13.67
N MET A 316 23.47 -63.63 14.29
CA MET A 316 22.50 -62.54 14.23
C MET A 316 22.66 -61.65 12.98
N ILE A 317 23.85 -61.52 12.40
CA ILE A 317 24.13 -60.63 11.27
C ILE A 317 23.85 -61.33 9.92
N VAL A 318 24.44 -62.52 9.72
CA VAL A 318 24.44 -63.28 8.45
C VAL A 318 23.05 -63.44 7.82
N PRO A 319 21.96 -63.72 8.58
CA PRO A 319 20.63 -63.85 7.99
C PRO A 319 20.13 -62.57 7.31
N HIS A 320 20.63 -61.41 7.73
CA HIS A 320 20.24 -60.11 7.19
C HIS A 320 21.05 -59.71 5.96
N ILE A 321 22.18 -60.37 5.67
CA ILE A 321 23.15 -59.93 4.65
C ILE A 321 23.61 -60.97 3.60
N PRO A 322 22.81 -61.97 3.17
CA PRO A 322 23.26 -62.95 2.18
C PRO A 322 23.56 -62.34 0.81
N MET A 323 22.86 -61.26 0.43
CA MET A 323 23.16 -60.48 -0.78
C MET A 323 24.58 -59.92 -0.77
N TYR A 324 25.07 -59.49 0.40
CA TYR A 324 26.41 -58.94 0.54
C TYR A 324 27.47 -60.03 0.46
N LEU A 325 27.25 -61.16 1.14
CA LEU A 325 28.18 -62.31 1.14
C LEU A 325 28.46 -62.84 -0.28
N VAL A 326 27.51 -62.65 -1.19
CA VAL A 326 27.54 -63.13 -2.58
C VAL A 326 28.13 -62.12 -3.59
N ARG A 327 28.24 -60.82 -3.23
CA ARG A 327 28.54 -59.72 -4.16
C ARG A 327 29.86 -59.87 -4.94
N ASP A 328 30.93 -60.32 -4.28
CA ASP A 328 32.28 -60.42 -4.85
C ASP A 328 32.63 -61.87 -5.21
N GLY A 329 31.77 -62.52 -5.99
CA GLY A 329 31.99 -63.90 -6.44
C GLY A 329 31.90 -64.96 -5.34
N GLY A 330 31.40 -64.61 -4.15
CA GLY A 330 31.26 -65.49 -3.00
C GLY A 330 32.39 -65.42 -1.96
N LEU A 331 33.30 -64.43 -2.04
CA LEU A 331 34.36 -64.24 -1.05
C LEU A 331 33.85 -64.13 0.40
N GLY A 332 32.72 -63.46 0.60
CA GLY A 332 32.09 -63.38 1.93
C GLY A 332 31.62 -64.75 2.43
N VAL A 333 31.06 -65.58 1.54
CA VAL A 333 30.68 -66.97 1.84
C VAL A 333 31.92 -67.80 2.20
N ALA A 334 33.03 -67.63 1.47
CA ALA A 334 34.29 -68.31 1.76
C ALA A 334 34.82 -67.98 3.16
N SER A 335 34.78 -66.70 3.58
CA SER A 335 35.19 -66.31 4.93
C SER A 335 34.28 -66.91 6.01
N MET A 336 32.96 -66.96 5.80
CA MET A 336 32.04 -67.62 6.74
C MET A 336 32.35 -69.13 6.89
N PHE A 337 32.75 -69.81 5.80
CA PHE A 337 33.17 -71.21 5.85
C PHE A 337 34.47 -71.40 6.62
N ARG A 338 35.44 -70.48 6.49
CA ARG A 338 36.66 -70.49 7.32
C ARG A 338 36.36 -70.31 8.80
N VAL A 339 35.50 -69.34 9.14
CA VAL A 339 35.07 -69.12 10.52
C VAL A 339 34.35 -70.36 11.07
N TYR A 340 33.51 -71.01 10.27
CA TYR A 340 32.86 -72.26 10.66
C TYR A 340 33.86 -73.39 10.93
N ALA A 341 34.84 -73.58 10.04
CA ALA A 341 35.87 -74.59 10.25
C ALA A 341 36.68 -74.33 11.52
N ARG A 342 37.00 -73.07 11.80
CA ARG A 342 37.65 -72.67 13.06
C ARG A 342 36.77 -73.01 14.26
N ALA A 343 35.50 -72.62 14.23
CA ALA A 343 34.52 -72.83 15.31
C ALA A 343 34.21 -74.30 15.58
N ILE A 344 34.22 -75.16 14.57
CA ILE A 344 33.98 -76.60 14.78
C ILE A 344 35.24 -77.35 15.19
N SER A 345 36.43 -76.85 14.84
CA SER A 345 37.70 -77.48 15.20
C SER A 345 38.20 -77.08 16.58
N THR A 346 37.63 -76.05 17.23
CA THR A 346 37.94 -75.76 18.63
C THR A 346 37.55 -76.95 19.53
N PRO A 347 38.46 -77.42 20.40
CA PRO A 347 38.15 -78.49 21.35
C PRO A 347 37.18 -77.97 22.41
N MET A 348 36.12 -78.73 22.72
CA MET A 348 35.30 -78.48 23.91
C MET A 348 36.12 -78.86 25.14
N THR A 349 36.75 -77.87 25.78
CA THR A 349 37.40 -78.04 27.07
C THR A 349 36.37 -77.76 28.17
N GLU A 350 36.16 -78.73 29.07
CA GLU A 350 35.19 -78.65 30.19
C GLU A 350 35.44 -77.47 31.16
N LEU A 351 36.58 -76.79 31.04
CA LEU A 351 37.02 -75.70 31.91
C LEU A 351 36.57 -74.30 31.45
N GLU A 352 36.06 -74.17 30.21
CA GLU A 352 35.67 -72.88 29.65
C GLU A 352 34.15 -72.67 29.76
N SER A 353 33.75 -71.55 30.37
CA SER A 353 32.34 -71.18 30.59
C SER A 353 31.59 -70.78 29.31
N HIS A 354 32.28 -70.67 28.17
CA HIS A 354 31.73 -70.20 26.91
C HIS A 354 31.79 -71.32 25.87
N THR A 355 30.64 -71.84 25.47
CA THR A 355 30.53 -72.84 24.41
C THR A 355 30.38 -72.14 23.05
N VAL A 356 31.21 -72.50 22.08
CA VAL A 356 31.09 -71.94 20.72
C VAL A 356 29.86 -72.55 20.04
N PRO A 357 28.89 -71.76 19.55
CA PRO A 357 27.64 -72.28 18.97
C PRO A 357 27.83 -72.75 17.51
N SER A 358 28.77 -73.68 17.29
CA SER A 358 29.12 -74.23 15.98
C SER A 358 27.98 -75.02 15.32
N ALA A 359 27.10 -75.62 16.13
CA ALA A 359 25.88 -76.29 15.64
C ALA A 359 24.89 -75.29 15.00
N HIS A 360 24.65 -74.16 15.65
CA HIS A 360 23.78 -73.10 15.12
C HIS A 360 24.37 -72.49 13.85
N LEU A 361 25.71 -72.33 13.81
CA LEU A 361 26.39 -71.83 12.62
C LEU A 361 26.29 -72.82 11.46
N PHE A 362 26.36 -74.12 11.73
CA PHE A 362 26.09 -75.16 10.74
C PHE A 362 24.66 -75.06 10.20
N THR A 363 23.65 -74.97 11.08
CA THR A 363 22.24 -74.88 10.69
C THR A 363 22.00 -73.66 9.80
N LEU A 364 22.62 -72.53 10.13
CA LEU A 364 22.53 -71.30 9.36
C LEU A 364 23.20 -71.41 7.98
N LEU A 365 24.47 -71.85 7.94
CA LEU A 365 25.21 -71.95 6.68
C LEU A 365 24.65 -73.03 5.76
N TYR A 366 24.17 -74.14 6.33
CA TYR A 366 23.47 -75.18 5.57
C TYR A 366 22.09 -74.73 5.08
N GLY A 367 21.37 -73.94 5.86
CA GLY A 367 20.06 -73.41 5.47
C GLY A 367 20.15 -72.31 4.39
N LEU A 368 21.23 -71.50 4.40
CA LEU A 368 21.43 -70.44 3.40
C LEU A 368 22.18 -70.95 2.16
N PHE A 369 23.29 -71.67 2.34
CA PHE A 369 24.18 -72.07 1.24
C PHE A 369 24.38 -73.59 1.18
N PRO A 370 23.32 -74.42 1.12
CA PRO A 370 23.43 -75.89 1.17
C PRO A 370 24.38 -76.49 0.13
N LEU A 371 24.42 -75.97 -1.10
CA LEU A 371 25.22 -76.57 -2.18
C LEU A 371 26.71 -76.28 -2.00
N HIS A 372 27.09 -75.01 -1.86
CA HIS A 372 28.48 -74.62 -1.64
C HIS A 372 29.01 -75.12 -0.28
N PHE A 373 28.17 -75.17 0.76
CA PHE A 373 28.58 -75.63 2.08
C PHE A 373 28.85 -77.13 2.14
N LEU A 374 28.02 -77.96 1.48
CA LEU A 374 28.30 -79.40 1.37
C LEU A 374 29.53 -79.68 0.50
N ALA A 375 29.72 -78.91 -0.57
CA ALA A 375 30.94 -78.97 -1.37
C ALA A 375 32.17 -78.65 -0.50
N PHE A 376 32.06 -77.64 0.36
CA PHE A 376 33.12 -77.23 1.29
C PHE A 376 33.46 -78.33 2.30
N ILE A 377 32.46 -78.94 2.95
CA ILE A 377 32.70 -80.05 3.89
C ILE A 377 33.43 -81.24 3.21
N ARG A 378 33.21 -81.45 1.91
CA ARG A 378 33.85 -82.52 1.13
C ARG A 378 35.29 -82.19 0.72
N ALA A 379 35.54 -80.97 0.26
CA ALA A 379 36.83 -80.53 -0.26
C ALA A 379 37.06 -79.03 0.03
N PRO A 380 37.45 -78.66 1.26
CA PRO A 380 37.49 -77.26 1.70
C PRO A 380 38.37 -76.37 0.81
N ALA A 381 39.62 -76.77 0.56
CA ALA A 381 40.57 -75.99 -0.24
C ALA A 381 40.05 -75.69 -1.66
N ALA A 382 39.57 -76.73 -2.37
CA ALA A 382 39.05 -76.58 -3.73
C ALA A 382 37.82 -75.67 -3.80
N THR A 383 36.95 -75.71 -2.78
CA THR A 383 35.78 -74.82 -2.74
C THR A 383 36.11 -73.38 -2.41
N LEU A 384 37.09 -73.13 -1.55
CA LEU A 384 37.54 -71.78 -1.23
C LEU A 384 38.20 -71.14 -2.45
N GLU A 385 39.05 -71.88 -3.17
CA GLU A 385 39.63 -71.43 -4.45
C GLU A 385 38.53 -71.12 -5.49
N ALA A 386 37.49 -71.96 -5.57
CA ALA A 386 36.37 -71.75 -6.49
C ALA A 386 35.53 -70.50 -6.13
N LEU A 387 35.48 -70.11 -4.86
CA LEU A 387 34.85 -68.89 -4.35
C LEU A 387 35.77 -67.65 -4.45
N GLY A 388 36.95 -67.79 -5.06
CA GLY A 388 37.89 -66.69 -5.28
C GLY A 388 38.84 -66.41 -4.11
N ASP A 389 38.82 -67.22 -3.06
CA ASP A 389 39.68 -67.04 -1.89
C ASP A 389 41.09 -67.59 -2.16
N THR A 390 42.09 -66.72 -2.08
CA THR A 390 43.51 -67.02 -2.35
C THR A 390 44.32 -67.30 -1.08
N ARG A 391 43.70 -67.28 0.10
CA ARG A 391 44.38 -67.51 1.38
C ARG A 391 44.76 -68.98 1.56
N VAL A 392 45.91 -69.24 2.17
CA VAL A 392 46.38 -70.60 2.46
C VAL A 392 45.37 -71.34 3.36
N TRP A 393 45.07 -72.59 3.02
CA TRP A 393 44.21 -73.47 3.81
C TRP A 393 45.06 -74.53 4.51
N ASP A 394 44.75 -74.82 5.78
CA ASP A 394 45.43 -75.86 6.54
C ASP A 394 44.71 -77.22 6.36
N ASP A 395 45.31 -78.09 5.57
CA ASP A 395 44.77 -79.42 5.28
C ASP A 395 44.67 -80.34 6.52
N LEU A 396 45.40 -80.03 7.60
CA LEU A 396 45.35 -80.79 8.86
C LEU A 396 43.96 -80.74 9.52
N VAL A 397 43.18 -79.69 9.23
CA VAL A 397 41.88 -79.45 9.84
C VAL A 397 40.76 -80.25 9.15
N ASN A 398 40.95 -80.65 7.89
CA ASN A 398 39.99 -81.37 7.04
C ASN A 398 39.28 -82.57 7.71
N PRO A 399 39.99 -83.55 8.32
CA PRO A 399 39.32 -84.71 8.94
C PRO A 399 38.45 -84.33 10.13
N THR A 400 38.83 -83.28 10.88
CA THR A 400 38.06 -82.83 12.05
C THR A 400 36.78 -82.12 11.63
N VAL A 401 36.86 -81.23 10.64
CA VAL A 401 35.70 -80.55 10.06
C VAL A 401 34.76 -81.58 9.47
N GLN A 402 35.25 -82.49 8.63
CA GLN A 402 34.40 -83.49 7.99
C GLN A 402 33.69 -84.39 9.01
N SER A 403 34.41 -84.95 9.98
CA SER A 403 33.81 -85.86 10.98
C SER A 403 32.75 -85.17 11.85
N ARG A 404 33.04 -83.96 12.36
CA ARG A 404 32.12 -83.19 13.21
C ARG A 404 30.97 -82.55 12.43
N SER A 405 31.20 -82.11 11.19
CA SER A 405 30.12 -81.63 10.32
C SER A 405 29.17 -82.75 9.93
N LEU A 406 29.67 -83.97 9.70
CA LEU A 406 28.81 -85.13 9.41
C LEU A 406 27.94 -85.55 10.59
N THR A 407 28.41 -85.36 11.84
CA THR A 407 27.54 -85.59 13.01
C THR A 407 26.43 -84.56 13.07
N LEU A 408 26.72 -83.28 12.78
CA LEU A 408 25.70 -82.24 12.72
C LEU A 408 24.73 -82.44 11.55
N PHE A 409 25.21 -82.88 10.38
CA PHE A 409 24.38 -83.14 9.21
C PHE A 409 23.33 -84.24 9.47
N ARG A 410 23.61 -85.22 10.35
CA ARG A 410 22.63 -86.24 10.75
C ARG A 410 21.43 -85.67 11.51
N CYS A 411 21.56 -84.46 12.03
CA CYS A 411 20.51 -83.72 12.72
C CYS A 411 19.78 -82.75 11.78
N HIS A 412 19.98 -82.84 10.45
CA HIS A 412 19.35 -81.92 9.50
C HIS A 412 18.62 -82.67 8.38
N LEU A 413 17.46 -82.14 7.98
CA LEU A 413 16.72 -82.60 6.82
C LEU A 413 17.42 -82.20 5.52
N VAL A 414 17.15 -82.94 4.45
CA VAL A 414 17.67 -82.62 3.11
C VAL A 414 17.07 -81.32 2.62
N HIS A 415 17.92 -80.34 2.32
CA HIS A 415 17.50 -79.03 1.83
C HIS A 415 16.82 -79.12 0.45
N PRO A 416 15.64 -78.52 0.22
CA PRO A 416 14.93 -78.54 -1.07
C PRO A 416 15.76 -78.02 -2.27
N ASN A 417 16.54 -76.94 -2.06
CA ASN A 417 17.45 -76.37 -3.07
C ASN A 417 18.44 -77.35 -3.69
N LEU A 418 18.76 -78.48 -3.04
CA LEU A 418 19.63 -79.51 -3.62
C LEU A 418 18.99 -80.19 -4.84
N ALA A 419 17.66 -80.19 -4.94
CA ALA A 419 16.92 -80.78 -6.04
C ALA A 419 16.53 -79.74 -7.13
N THR A 420 16.42 -78.46 -6.76
CA THR A 420 15.86 -77.41 -7.63
C THR A 420 16.89 -76.44 -8.19
N HIS A 421 18.05 -76.25 -7.52
CA HIS A 421 19.05 -75.26 -7.90
C HIS A 421 20.40 -75.91 -8.25
N GLU A 422 21.08 -75.30 -9.22
CA GLU A 422 22.47 -75.65 -9.54
C GLU A 422 23.44 -74.89 -8.62
N LEU A 423 24.67 -75.41 -8.47
CA LEU A 423 25.71 -74.81 -7.62
C LEU A 423 25.86 -73.30 -7.90
N ALA A 424 26.04 -72.89 -9.16
CA ALA A 424 26.21 -71.48 -9.53
C ALA A 424 24.97 -70.60 -9.32
N SER A 425 23.77 -71.19 -9.16
CA SER A 425 22.53 -70.43 -8.96
C SER A 425 22.46 -69.83 -7.55
N GLU A 426 23.13 -70.45 -6.58
CA GLU A 426 23.14 -70.04 -5.17
C GLU A 426 23.89 -68.71 -4.94
N LEU A 427 24.89 -68.43 -5.79
CA LEU A 427 25.65 -67.17 -5.81
C LEU A 427 24.98 -66.10 -6.68
N GLN A 428 23.72 -66.27 -7.09
CA GLN A 428 23.02 -65.22 -7.82
C GLN A 428 22.27 -64.30 -6.84
N PRO A 429 22.45 -62.97 -6.93
CA PRO A 429 21.78 -62.04 -6.01
C PRO A 429 20.25 -62.07 -6.15
N LYS A 430 19.72 -62.46 -7.31
CA LYS A 430 18.27 -62.56 -7.55
C LYS A 430 17.56 -63.55 -6.61
N MET A 431 18.27 -64.56 -6.10
CA MET A 431 17.72 -65.55 -5.16
C MET A 431 17.27 -64.91 -3.84
N TRP A 432 17.92 -63.81 -3.44
CA TRP A 432 17.82 -63.26 -2.10
C TRP A 432 16.95 -61.99 -2.01
N GLN A 433 16.36 -61.55 -3.12
CA GLN A 433 15.62 -60.27 -3.20
C GLN A 433 14.21 -60.33 -2.59
N ASN A 434 13.58 -61.51 -2.52
CA ASN A 434 12.16 -61.65 -2.19
C ASN A 434 11.88 -62.27 -0.81
N SER A 435 12.92 -62.58 -0.01
CA SER A 435 12.78 -63.25 1.28
C SER A 435 13.24 -62.35 2.42
N GLU A 436 12.44 -62.17 3.47
CA GLU A 436 12.87 -61.46 4.68
C GLU A 436 13.88 -62.28 5.51
N ALA A 437 14.63 -61.64 6.40
CA ALA A 437 15.65 -62.31 7.21
C ALA A 437 15.04 -63.28 8.24
N SER A 438 13.88 -62.92 8.80
CA SER A 438 13.06 -63.74 9.70
C SER A 438 12.61 -65.04 9.01
N ASP A 439 12.10 -64.95 7.78
CA ASP A 439 11.66 -66.10 7.00
C ASP A 439 12.82 -67.04 6.66
N ARG A 440 13.97 -66.47 6.28
CA ARG A 440 15.20 -67.22 6.03
C ARG A 440 15.66 -67.97 7.28
N LEU A 441 15.67 -67.30 8.43
CA LEU A 441 15.99 -67.93 9.72
C LEU A 441 15.01 -69.06 10.06
N ALA A 442 13.71 -68.82 9.91
CA ALA A 442 12.68 -69.83 10.17
C ALA A 442 12.86 -71.07 9.26
N GLN A 443 13.20 -70.86 7.98
CA GLN A 443 13.53 -71.94 7.05
C GLN A 443 14.78 -72.69 7.49
N CYS A 444 15.87 -72.01 7.85
CA CYS A 444 17.09 -72.62 8.35
C CYS A 444 16.82 -73.49 9.59
N MET A 445 16.10 -72.94 10.57
CA MET A 445 15.75 -73.65 11.81
C MET A 445 14.77 -74.80 11.57
N SER A 446 13.90 -74.74 10.56
CA SER A 446 12.98 -75.83 10.22
C SER A 446 13.66 -77.08 9.67
N LEU A 447 14.90 -76.94 9.18
CA LEU A 447 15.71 -78.06 8.69
C LEU A 447 16.36 -78.84 9.83
N TYR A 448 16.49 -78.24 11.02
CA TYR A 448 17.10 -78.89 12.17
C TYR A 448 16.13 -79.87 12.85
N VAL A 449 16.63 -81.06 13.15
CA VAL A 449 15.94 -82.16 13.81
C VAL A 449 16.77 -82.60 15.02
N PRO A 450 16.31 -82.31 16.26
CA PRO A 450 17.09 -82.59 17.46
C PRO A 450 17.26 -84.10 17.71
N GLN A 451 18.48 -84.53 18.07
CA GLN A 451 18.79 -85.93 18.41
C GLN A 451 18.58 -86.21 19.91
N PRO A 452 18.12 -87.42 20.28
CA PRO A 452 17.65 -87.73 21.64
C PRO A 452 18.73 -87.82 22.74
N ASP A 453 20.02 -87.79 22.40
CA ASP A 453 21.11 -88.05 23.35
C ASP A 453 22.01 -86.83 23.65
N ASP A 454 21.70 -85.64 23.10
CA ASP A 454 22.45 -84.40 23.41
C ASP A 454 21.80 -83.63 24.58
N PRO A 455 22.52 -83.35 25.69
CA PRO A 455 21.98 -82.59 26.83
C PRO A 455 21.77 -81.09 26.55
N GLY A 456 21.87 -80.65 25.29
CA GLY A 456 21.86 -79.25 24.90
C GLY A 456 20.54 -78.74 24.31
N LEU A 457 19.65 -79.61 23.83
CA LEU A 457 18.40 -79.21 23.16
C LEU A 457 17.26 -80.18 23.50
N ASP A 458 16.36 -79.75 24.37
CA ASP A 458 15.08 -80.42 24.65
C ASP A 458 14.18 -80.42 23.38
N ALA A 459 14.17 -81.52 22.60
CA ALA A 459 13.01 -82.00 21.81
C ALA A 459 13.30 -83.33 21.06
N PRO A 460 12.31 -84.23 20.80
CA PRO A 460 12.54 -85.61 20.39
C PRO A 460 12.26 -85.93 18.91
N SER A 461 13.03 -86.88 18.35
CA SER A 461 12.95 -87.38 16.96
C SER A 461 12.12 -88.67 16.76
N PRO A 462 11.66 -88.98 15.52
CA PRO A 462 10.74 -90.06 15.19
C PRO A 462 11.42 -91.39 14.77
N MET A 463 10.63 -92.45 14.79
CA MET A 463 11.01 -93.87 14.63
C MET A 463 11.60 -94.27 13.27
N LEU A 464 12.56 -95.20 13.34
CA LEU A 464 12.81 -96.22 12.32
C LEU A 464 12.78 -97.60 13.00
N ALA A 465 11.84 -98.46 12.59
CA ALA A 465 11.88 -99.91 12.80
C ALA A 465 11.94 -100.58 11.42
N PRO A 466 12.72 -101.66 11.28
CA PRO A 466 12.14 -103.02 11.41
C PRO A 466 13.15 -103.96 12.12
N ASP A 467 12.90 -105.17 12.63
CA ASP A 467 11.86 -106.19 12.49
C ASP A 467 11.78 -106.98 13.82
N ALA A 468 10.68 -107.71 13.98
CA ALA A 468 10.36 -108.56 15.11
C ALA A 468 11.25 -109.82 15.23
N SER A 469 11.75 -110.09 16.45
CA SER A 469 11.70 -111.43 17.06
C SER A 469 12.12 -111.40 18.54
N GLY A 470 11.25 -111.88 19.43
CA GLY A 470 11.61 -112.27 20.80
C GLY A 470 10.99 -111.40 21.90
N GLY A 471 9.82 -111.81 22.39
CA GLY A 471 9.17 -111.21 23.55
C GLY A 471 10.04 -111.33 24.81
N THR A 472 10.63 -110.21 25.21
CA THR A 472 11.09 -109.96 26.58
C THR A 472 10.31 -108.74 27.11
N PRO A 473 10.00 -108.66 28.41
CA PRO A 473 9.22 -107.54 28.97
C PRO A 473 9.91 -106.18 28.77
N ALA A 474 11.22 -106.16 28.50
CA ALA A 474 11.96 -104.96 28.12
C ALA A 474 11.60 -104.47 26.71
N SER A 475 11.34 -105.37 25.75
CA SER A 475 10.93 -105.04 24.38
C SER A 475 9.56 -104.38 24.35
N ASP A 476 8.62 -104.86 25.16
CA ASP A 476 7.27 -104.30 25.25
C ASP A 476 7.28 -102.93 25.94
N VAL A 477 8.13 -102.74 26.96
CA VAL A 477 8.34 -101.43 27.59
C VAL A 477 9.01 -100.44 26.64
N THR A 478 9.96 -100.89 25.81
CA THR A 478 10.55 -100.04 24.78
C THR A 478 9.58 -99.72 23.65
N MET A 479 8.71 -100.66 23.27
CA MET A 479 7.68 -100.46 22.27
C MET A 479 6.60 -99.48 22.77
N LEU A 480 6.12 -99.64 24.00
CA LEU A 480 5.18 -98.70 24.64
C LEU A 480 5.81 -97.31 24.85
N ARG A 481 7.11 -97.23 25.15
CA ARG A 481 7.83 -95.94 25.16
C ARG A 481 7.91 -95.33 23.76
N ASN A 482 8.12 -96.12 22.73
CA ASN A 482 8.17 -95.65 21.36
C ASN A 482 6.79 -95.21 20.86
N GLU A 483 5.72 -95.92 21.21
CA GLU A 483 4.34 -95.53 20.94
C GLU A 483 3.95 -94.26 21.69
N LEU A 484 4.27 -94.15 22.98
CA LEU A 484 4.04 -92.93 23.75
C LEU A 484 4.80 -91.73 23.16
N ARG A 485 6.05 -91.95 22.73
CA ARG A 485 6.87 -90.92 22.07
C ARG A 485 6.30 -90.53 20.71
N PHE A 486 5.79 -91.49 19.94
CA PHE A 486 5.12 -91.21 18.67
C PHE A 486 3.83 -90.40 18.87
N GLU A 487 3.02 -90.77 19.86
CA GLU A 487 1.81 -90.03 20.22
C GLU A 487 2.12 -88.61 20.71
N LEU A 488 3.20 -88.44 21.48
CA LEU A 488 3.67 -87.12 21.90
C LEU A 488 4.20 -86.30 20.72
N TYR A 489 4.97 -86.91 19.81
CA TYR A 489 5.46 -86.28 18.60
C TYR A 489 4.32 -85.85 17.67
N MET A 490 3.32 -86.71 17.44
CA MET A 490 2.13 -86.38 16.66
C MET A 490 1.37 -85.20 17.28
N LYS A 491 1.20 -85.20 18.61
CA LYS A 491 0.58 -84.07 19.33
C LYS A 491 1.41 -82.80 19.24
N GLU A 492 2.74 -82.90 19.26
CA GLU A 492 3.65 -81.77 19.13
C GLU A 492 3.63 -81.21 17.69
N GLN A 493 3.62 -82.05 16.67
CA GLN A 493 3.44 -81.62 15.27
C GLN A 493 2.07 -80.97 15.04
N LEU A 494 1.01 -81.52 15.64
CA LEU A 494 -0.31 -80.89 15.61
C LEU A 494 -0.29 -79.54 16.35
N LEU A 495 0.38 -79.42 17.50
CA LEU A 495 0.52 -78.16 18.21
C LEU A 495 1.36 -77.14 17.44
N ILE A 496 2.41 -77.58 16.73
CA ILE A 496 3.22 -76.73 15.86
C ILE A 496 2.38 -76.27 14.66
N HIS A 497 1.61 -77.16 14.04
CA HIS A 497 0.75 -76.79 12.90
C HIS A 497 -0.42 -75.91 13.34
N ILE A 498 -1.08 -76.22 14.45
CA ILE A 498 -2.11 -75.38 15.07
C ILE A 498 -1.51 -74.03 15.47
N GLY A 499 -0.29 -74.03 16.03
CA GLY A 499 0.45 -72.82 16.35
C GLY A 499 0.82 -71.99 15.11
N ARG A 500 1.19 -72.62 13.99
CA ARG A 500 1.39 -71.95 12.70
C ARG A 500 0.07 -71.36 12.20
N LEU A 501 -0.98 -72.16 12.13
CA LEU A 501 -2.30 -71.72 11.66
C LEU A 501 -2.90 -70.61 12.53
N HIS A 502 -2.65 -70.62 13.84
CA HIS A 502 -3.00 -69.51 14.72
C HIS A 502 -2.14 -68.27 14.49
N ARG A 503 -0.82 -68.42 14.30
CA ARG A 503 0.05 -67.28 13.95
C ARG A 503 -0.35 -66.70 12.61
N ASP A 504 -0.59 -67.52 11.60
CA ASP A 504 -1.05 -67.12 10.27
C ASP A 504 -2.39 -66.37 10.36
N ARG A 505 -3.33 -66.85 11.18
CA ARG A 505 -4.59 -66.12 11.45
C ARG A 505 -4.38 -64.82 12.21
N ILE A 506 -3.43 -64.77 13.15
CA ILE A 506 -3.10 -63.54 13.88
C ILE A 506 -2.44 -62.54 12.93
N THR A 507 -1.55 -62.99 12.05
CA THR A 507 -0.92 -62.14 11.03
C THR A 507 -1.94 -61.67 10.00
N ASP A 508 -2.84 -62.53 9.55
CA ASP A 508 -3.92 -62.15 8.64
C ASP A 508 -4.86 -61.13 9.29
N ALA A 509 -5.26 -61.35 10.54
CA ALA A 509 -6.08 -60.40 11.29
C ALA A 509 -5.33 -59.08 11.55
N ALA A 510 -4.03 -59.13 11.81
CA ALA A 510 -3.19 -57.93 11.95
C ALA A 510 -3.07 -57.18 10.61
N ASN A 511 -2.82 -57.88 9.51
CA ASN A 511 -2.76 -57.33 8.16
C ASN A 511 -4.10 -56.70 7.75
N GLU A 512 -5.22 -57.36 8.06
CA GLU A 512 -6.57 -56.81 7.83
C GLU A 512 -6.82 -55.56 8.67
N ALA A 513 -6.40 -55.55 9.94
CA ALA A 513 -6.51 -54.38 10.81
C ALA A 513 -5.62 -53.22 10.32
N GLU A 514 -4.40 -53.50 9.88
CA GLU A 514 -3.50 -52.53 9.26
C GLU A 514 -4.10 -51.99 7.95
N GLN A 515 -4.66 -52.83 7.10
CA GLN A 515 -5.34 -52.41 5.87
C GLN A 515 -6.52 -51.49 6.18
N GLN A 516 -7.32 -51.79 7.20
CA GLN A 516 -8.42 -50.93 7.64
C GLN A 516 -7.91 -49.61 8.20
N ASN A 517 -6.83 -49.64 8.98
CA ASN A 517 -6.19 -48.45 9.51
C ASN A 517 -5.65 -47.57 8.37
N LEU A 518 -4.96 -48.16 7.39
CA LEU A 518 -4.50 -47.48 6.18
C LEU A 518 -5.65 -46.89 5.38
N GLN A 519 -6.78 -47.60 5.24
CA GLN A 519 -7.97 -47.03 4.59
C GLN A 519 -8.59 -45.88 5.38
N HIS A 520 -8.56 -45.93 6.71
CA HIS A 520 -8.99 -44.82 7.56
C HIS A 520 -8.04 -43.63 7.46
N THR A 521 -6.72 -43.85 7.48
CA THR A 521 -5.73 -42.77 7.32
C THR A 521 -5.79 -42.18 5.93
N ILE A 522 -5.93 -42.97 4.86
CA ILE A 522 -6.12 -42.45 3.49
C ILE A 522 -7.37 -41.57 3.43
N ARG A 523 -8.51 -42.02 3.98
CA ARG A 523 -9.73 -41.19 4.04
C ARG A 523 -9.54 -39.92 4.87
N ALA A 524 -8.82 -40.00 5.99
CA ALA A 524 -8.51 -38.85 6.83
C ALA A 524 -7.58 -37.86 6.11
N LEU A 525 -6.54 -38.35 5.43
CA LEU A 525 -5.61 -37.55 4.63
C LEU A 525 -6.34 -36.91 3.44
N GLN A 526 -7.22 -37.63 2.76
CA GLN A 526 -8.07 -37.07 1.71
C GLN A 526 -8.98 -35.96 2.25
N ALA A 527 -9.58 -36.15 3.43
CA ALA A 527 -10.38 -35.11 4.08
C ALA A 527 -9.51 -33.90 4.45
N GLN A 528 -8.31 -34.11 4.99
CA GLN A 528 -7.35 -33.04 5.29
C GLN A 528 -6.91 -32.29 4.03
N LEU A 529 -6.58 -32.99 2.94
CA LEU A 529 -6.24 -32.40 1.66
C LEU A 529 -7.38 -31.54 1.13
N SER A 530 -8.62 -32.06 1.11
CA SER A 530 -9.78 -31.28 0.68
C SER A 530 -10.04 -30.04 1.56
N ALA A 531 -9.78 -30.14 2.86
CA ALA A 531 -9.90 -29.02 3.79
C ALA A 531 -8.80 -27.97 3.57
N LEU A 532 -7.56 -28.40 3.28
CA LEU A 532 -6.45 -27.52 2.93
C LEU A 532 -6.68 -26.84 1.58
N GLU A 533 -7.15 -27.57 0.57
CA GLU A 533 -7.53 -27.00 -0.73
C GLU A 533 -8.62 -25.94 -0.56
N ALA A 534 -9.68 -26.25 0.20
CA ALA A 534 -10.74 -25.27 0.49
C ALA A 534 -10.21 -24.05 1.26
N ARG A 535 -9.23 -24.24 2.17
CA ARG A 535 -8.58 -23.13 2.88
C ARG A 535 -7.71 -22.27 1.95
N LEU A 536 -6.96 -22.90 1.04
CA LEU A 536 -6.16 -22.21 0.04
C LEU A 536 -7.03 -21.41 -0.92
N ASP A 537 -8.16 -21.96 -1.38
CA ASP A 537 -9.09 -21.25 -2.25
C ASP A 537 -9.75 -20.07 -1.54
N ARG A 538 -10.10 -20.22 -0.25
CA ARG A 538 -10.55 -19.10 0.59
C ARG A 538 -9.48 -18.01 0.67
N GLN A 539 -8.23 -18.35 1.01
CA GLN A 539 -7.13 -17.40 1.07
C GLN A 539 -6.88 -16.72 -0.27
N ARG A 540 -6.91 -17.47 -1.38
CA ARG A 540 -6.80 -16.90 -2.74
C ARG A 540 -7.92 -15.90 -3.01
N SER A 541 -9.16 -16.23 -2.66
CA SER A 541 -10.31 -15.33 -2.84
C SER A 541 -10.20 -14.08 -1.97
N GLU A 542 -9.70 -14.19 -0.72
CA GLU A 542 -9.45 -13.07 0.18
C GLU A 542 -8.35 -12.16 -0.37
N VAL A 543 -7.23 -12.73 -0.85
CA VAL A 543 -6.13 -11.98 -1.48
C VAL A 543 -6.59 -11.31 -2.78
N GLN A 544 -7.40 -11.99 -3.60
CA GLN A 544 -7.98 -11.38 -4.80
C GLN A 544 -8.94 -10.23 -4.43
N ALA A 545 -9.73 -10.38 -3.36
CA ALA A 545 -10.61 -9.33 -2.89
C ALA A 545 -9.84 -8.12 -2.34
N THR A 546 -8.76 -8.33 -1.57
CA THR A 546 -7.92 -7.22 -1.06
C THR A 546 -7.17 -6.54 -2.20
N SER A 547 -6.58 -7.31 -3.13
CA SER A 547 -5.96 -6.75 -4.35
C SER A 547 -6.96 -5.95 -5.18
N GLY A 548 -8.18 -6.45 -5.35
CA GLY A 548 -9.27 -5.72 -6.01
C GLY A 548 -9.60 -4.40 -5.32
N ARG A 549 -9.68 -4.37 -3.97
CA ARG A 549 -9.85 -3.14 -3.20
C ARG A 549 -8.67 -2.19 -3.35
N HIS A 550 -7.44 -2.69 -3.35
CA HIS A 550 -6.24 -1.86 -3.58
C HIS A 550 -6.27 -1.20 -4.96
N VAL A 551 -6.59 -1.95 -6.02
CA VAL A 551 -6.71 -1.40 -7.38
C VAL A 551 -7.85 -0.37 -7.47
N GLN A 552 -8.98 -0.61 -6.81
CA GLN A 552 -10.07 0.37 -6.72
C GLN A 552 -9.62 1.65 -6.02
N TRP A 553 -8.94 1.52 -4.87
CA TRP A 553 -8.40 2.65 -4.13
C TRP A 553 -7.35 3.44 -4.93
N GLU A 554 -6.46 2.76 -5.66
CA GLU A 554 -5.51 3.38 -6.58
C GLU A 554 -6.23 4.16 -7.69
N ARG A 555 -7.30 3.60 -8.27
CA ARG A 555 -8.12 4.30 -9.27
C ARG A 555 -8.80 5.53 -8.68
N GLU A 556 -9.37 5.43 -7.49
CA GLU A 556 -9.98 6.57 -6.78
C GLU A 556 -8.96 7.66 -6.46
N LEU A 557 -7.77 7.27 -6.00
CA LEU A 557 -6.68 8.20 -5.70
C LEU A 557 -6.21 8.90 -6.99
N ASN A 558 -6.02 8.16 -8.07
CA ASN A 558 -5.64 8.72 -9.37
C ASN A 558 -6.73 9.64 -9.94
N ALA A 559 -8.01 9.29 -9.77
CA ALA A 559 -9.13 10.14 -10.14
C ALA A 559 -9.11 11.46 -9.34
N LYS A 560 -8.93 11.39 -8.02
CA LYS A 560 -8.78 12.58 -7.16
C LYS A 560 -7.58 13.43 -7.56
N LEU A 561 -6.44 12.81 -7.86
CA LEU A 561 -5.25 13.54 -8.35
C LEU A 561 -5.53 14.24 -9.69
N SER A 562 -6.26 13.62 -10.62
CA SER A 562 -6.67 14.27 -11.87
C SER A 562 -7.61 15.44 -11.59
N MET A 563 -8.62 15.26 -10.73
CA MET A 563 -9.53 16.33 -10.34
C MET A 563 -8.77 17.51 -9.72
N TYR A 564 -7.87 17.27 -8.77
CA TYR A 564 -7.05 18.33 -8.18
C TYR A 564 -6.14 19.02 -9.21
N ARG A 565 -5.61 18.28 -10.19
CA ARG A 565 -4.83 18.87 -11.30
C ARG A 565 -5.71 19.76 -12.18
N ASP A 566 -6.92 19.34 -12.49
CA ASP A 566 -7.85 20.11 -13.32
C ASP A 566 -8.42 21.33 -12.58
N GLU A 567 -8.77 21.19 -11.30
CA GLU A 567 -9.12 22.34 -10.44
C GLU A 567 -7.97 23.34 -10.37
N ARG A 568 -6.72 22.88 -10.22
CA ARG A 568 -5.56 23.76 -10.21
C ARG A 568 -5.41 24.48 -11.55
N ARG A 569 -5.57 23.79 -12.68
CA ARG A 569 -5.54 24.39 -14.02
C ARG A 569 -6.65 25.43 -14.16
N GLN A 570 -7.88 25.12 -13.76
CA GLN A 570 -9.01 26.05 -13.78
C GLN A 570 -8.74 27.28 -12.92
N ARG A 571 -8.25 27.11 -11.68
CA ARG A 571 -7.87 28.25 -10.82
C ARG A 571 -6.78 29.09 -11.46
N THR A 572 -5.77 28.49 -12.07
CA THR A 572 -4.72 29.24 -12.78
C THR A 572 -5.29 30.02 -13.97
N LEU A 573 -6.22 29.43 -14.74
CA LEU A 573 -6.91 30.13 -15.83
C LEU A 573 -7.76 31.30 -15.31
N LEU A 574 -8.52 31.10 -14.24
CA LEU A 574 -9.32 32.15 -13.61
C LEU A 574 -8.43 33.29 -13.09
N VAL A 575 -7.32 32.97 -12.42
CA VAL A 575 -6.35 33.99 -11.97
C VAL A 575 -5.80 34.76 -13.17
N GLN A 576 -5.42 34.08 -14.25
CA GLN A 576 -4.94 34.74 -15.47
C GLN A 576 -6.01 35.65 -16.09
N GLN A 577 -7.28 35.22 -16.13
CA GLN A 577 -8.40 36.04 -16.61
C GLN A 577 -8.59 37.27 -15.72
N LEU A 578 -8.68 37.10 -14.40
CA LEU A 578 -8.83 38.21 -13.45
C LEU A 578 -7.66 39.19 -13.52
N THR A 579 -6.42 38.72 -13.70
CA THR A 579 -5.28 39.63 -13.90
C THR A 579 -5.40 40.44 -15.19
N ARG A 580 -5.88 39.82 -16.28
CA ARG A 580 -6.12 40.54 -17.55
C ARG A 580 -7.24 41.56 -17.40
N ASP A 581 -8.32 41.20 -16.72
CA ASP A 581 -9.46 42.10 -16.49
C ASP A 581 -9.08 43.25 -15.55
N LEU A 582 -8.26 42.98 -14.54
CA LEU A 582 -7.67 44.01 -13.67
C LEU A 582 -6.77 44.95 -14.46
N GLU A 583 -5.87 44.43 -15.30
CA GLU A 583 -5.04 45.26 -16.18
C GLU A 583 -5.88 46.09 -17.16
N GLN A 584 -6.94 45.50 -17.73
CA GLN A 584 -7.85 46.21 -18.62
C GLN A 584 -8.62 47.31 -17.88
N SER A 585 -9.20 47.03 -16.72
CA SER A 585 -9.89 48.03 -15.91
C SER A 585 -8.94 49.16 -15.48
N GLN A 586 -7.73 48.83 -15.02
CA GLN A 586 -6.68 49.82 -14.73
C GLN A 586 -6.33 50.69 -15.94
N ARG A 587 -6.19 50.10 -17.13
CA ARG A 587 -5.97 50.86 -18.38
C ARG A 587 -7.15 51.78 -18.70
N THR A 588 -8.38 51.31 -18.55
CA THR A 588 -9.56 52.15 -18.79
C THR A 588 -9.67 53.30 -17.79
N ILE A 589 -9.36 53.07 -16.51
CA ILE A 589 -9.33 54.11 -15.47
C ILE A 589 -8.23 55.13 -15.80
N ALA A 590 -7.04 54.69 -16.20
CA ALA A 590 -5.97 55.58 -16.62
C ALA A 590 -6.38 56.45 -17.82
N GLN A 591 -7.00 55.85 -18.85
CA GLN A 591 -7.52 56.59 -20.00
C GLN A 591 -8.64 57.58 -19.62
N GLN A 592 -9.53 57.19 -18.70
CA GLN A 592 -10.57 58.08 -18.18
C GLN A 592 -9.98 59.25 -17.38
N ALA A 593 -8.98 59.00 -16.53
CA ALA A 593 -8.28 60.02 -15.77
C ALA A 593 -7.56 61.01 -16.70
N GLU A 594 -6.91 60.52 -17.77
CA GLU A 594 -6.29 61.37 -18.78
C GLU A 594 -7.32 62.24 -19.51
N ARG A 595 -8.47 61.67 -19.91
CA ARG A 595 -9.57 62.44 -20.50
C ARG A 595 -10.11 63.51 -19.56
N ILE A 596 -10.26 63.21 -18.27
CA ILE A 596 -10.68 64.18 -17.25
C ILE A 596 -9.63 65.29 -17.12
N SER A 597 -8.34 64.98 -17.14
CA SER A 597 -7.26 65.99 -17.15
C SER A 597 -7.37 66.90 -18.37
N GLN A 598 -7.51 66.31 -19.57
CA GLN A 598 -7.67 67.07 -20.82
C GLN A 598 -8.94 67.95 -20.81
N MET A 599 -10.06 67.45 -20.26
CA MET A 599 -11.27 68.25 -20.07
C MET A 599 -11.07 69.35 -19.04
N GLY A 600 -10.38 69.07 -17.94
CA GLY A 600 -10.01 70.06 -16.92
C GLY A 600 -9.15 71.17 -17.49
N GLU A 601 -8.14 70.84 -18.30
CA GLU A 601 -7.32 71.81 -19.04
C GLU A 601 -8.15 72.66 -20.00
N ARG A 602 -9.07 72.04 -20.75
CA ARG A 602 -9.98 72.77 -21.66
C ARG A 602 -10.90 73.72 -20.91
N LEU A 603 -11.52 73.26 -19.82
CA LEU A 603 -12.37 74.10 -18.99
C LEU A 603 -11.57 75.26 -18.39
N PHE A 604 -10.37 75.00 -17.88
CA PHE A 604 -9.47 76.04 -17.37
C PHE A 604 -9.11 77.07 -18.46
N ASN A 605 -8.79 76.61 -19.67
CA ASN A 605 -8.50 77.50 -20.80
C ASN A 605 -9.73 78.33 -21.20
N LEU A 606 -10.92 77.72 -21.30
CA LEU A 606 -12.16 78.44 -21.60
C LEU A 606 -12.55 79.44 -20.51
N GLU A 607 -12.35 79.08 -19.23
CA GLU A 607 -12.54 79.98 -18.11
C GLU A 607 -11.56 81.15 -18.18
N SER A 608 -10.30 80.89 -18.51
CA SER A 608 -9.28 81.92 -18.72
C SER A 608 -9.64 82.85 -19.89
N GLU A 609 -10.09 82.29 -21.03
CA GLU A 609 -10.58 83.07 -22.18
C GLU A 609 -11.79 83.91 -21.81
N ARG A 610 -12.74 83.36 -21.04
CA ARG A 610 -13.90 84.10 -20.54
C ARG A 610 -13.48 85.25 -19.61
N GLN A 611 -12.51 85.02 -18.72
CA GLN A 611 -11.96 86.06 -17.85
C GLN A 611 -11.26 87.16 -18.65
N LEU A 612 -10.56 86.82 -19.74
CA LEU A 612 -9.93 87.79 -20.65
C LEU A 612 -10.96 88.53 -21.53
N ALA A 613 -12.07 87.88 -21.89
CA ALA A 613 -13.13 88.46 -22.72
C ALA A 613 -14.05 89.42 -21.93
N ALA A 614 -14.28 89.19 -20.64
CA ALA A 614 -15.11 90.05 -19.79
C ALA A 614 -14.74 91.55 -19.86
N PRO A 615 -13.48 91.97 -19.63
CA PRO A 615 -13.12 93.39 -19.74
C PRO A 615 -13.17 93.91 -21.19
N ARG A 616 -13.07 93.05 -22.21
CA ARG A 616 -13.22 93.46 -23.61
C ARG A 616 -14.67 93.81 -23.94
N LEU A 617 -15.62 93.04 -23.41
CA LEU A 617 -17.05 93.32 -23.55
C LEU A 617 -17.44 94.61 -22.83
N GLU A 618 -16.88 94.85 -21.63
CA GLU A 618 -17.07 96.13 -20.93
C GLU A 618 -16.57 97.32 -21.77
N ARG A 619 -15.37 97.21 -22.37
CA ARG A 619 -14.84 98.24 -23.29
C ARG A 619 -15.70 98.42 -24.54
N LEU A 620 -16.27 97.35 -25.10
CA LEU A 620 -17.20 97.46 -26.23
C LEU A 620 -18.48 98.19 -25.82
N ALA A 621 -19.02 97.91 -24.63
CA ALA A 621 -20.18 98.63 -24.12
C ALA A 621 -19.88 100.13 -23.89
N GLU A 622 -18.67 100.46 -23.43
CA GLU A 622 -18.19 101.85 -23.37
C GLU A 622 -18.13 102.48 -24.77
N TYR A 623 -17.58 101.78 -25.77
CA TYR A 623 -17.56 102.26 -27.15
C TYR A 623 -18.98 102.48 -27.70
N ASP A 624 -19.91 101.54 -27.50
CA ASP A 624 -21.30 101.71 -27.92
C ASP A 624 -21.95 102.93 -27.24
N ALA A 625 -21.69 103.14 -25.95
CA ALA A 625 -22.17 104.34 -25.25
C ALA A 625 -21.57 105.63 -25.84
N THR A 626 -20.30 105.63 -26.26
CA THR A 626 -19.70 106.78 -26.95
C THR A 626 -20.29 106.99 -28.34
N VAL A 627 -20.54 105.92 -29.10
CA VAL A 627 -21.17 105.98 -30.42
C VAL A 627 -22.58 106.55 -30.30
N HIS A 628 -23.39 106.08 -29.34
CA HIS A 628 -24.71 106.65 -29.08
C HIS A 628 -24.65 108.13 -28.69
N ARG A 629 -23.64 108.55 -27.91
CA ARG A 629 -23.45 109.97 -27.55
C ARG A 629 -23.11 110.83 -28.77
N LEU A 630 -22.23 110.34 -29.64
CA LEU A 630 -21.91 111.02 -30.90
C LEU A 630 -23.09 111.05 -31.85
N GLY A 631 -23.88 109.97 -31.92
CA GLY A 631 -25.11 109.89 -32.69
C GLY A 631 -26.14 110.95 -32.26
N ARG A 632 -26.37 111.11 -30.96
CA ARG A 632 -27.27 112.18 -30.46
C ARG A 632 -26.78 113.58 -30.84
N ARG A 633 -25.47 113.83 -30.75
CA ARG A 633 -24.92 115.12 -31.19
C ARG A 633 -25.15 115.33 -32.68
N LEU A 634 -24.99 114.29 -33.50
CA LEU A 634 -25.26 114.39 -34.93
C LEU A 634 -26.73 114.74 -35.20
N THR A 635 -27.68 114.10 -34.52
CA THR A 635 -29.11 114.39 -34.70
C THR A 635 -29.47 115.81 -34.23
N GLU A 636 -28.92 116.28 -33.11
CA GLU A 636 -29.09 117.68 -32.66
C GLU A 636 -28.57 118.68 -33.72
N TRP A 637 -27.44 118.37 -34.36
CA TRP A 637 -26.88 119.16 -35.46
C TRP A 637 -27.76 119.11 -36.72
N GLU A 638 -28.29 117.94 -37.08
CA GLU A 638 -29.19 117.76 -38.22
C GLU A 638 -30.50 118.53 -38.02
N GLU A 639 -31.09 118.49 -36.82
CA GLU A 639 -32.25 119.29 -36.43
C GLU A 639 -31.97 120.78 -36.54
N GLY A 640 -30.81 121.25 -36.05
CA GLY A 640 -30.37 122.63 -36.21
C GLY A 640 -30.25 123.07 -37.68
N MET A 641 -29.75 122.20 -38.56
CA MET A 641 -29.67 122.46 -40.00
C MET A 641 -31.04 122.50 -40.70
N VAL A 642 -32.05 121.79 -40.18
CA VAL A 642 -33.44 121.89 -40.68
C VAL A 642 -34.04 123.24 -40.29
N MET A 643 -33.90 123.66 -39.03
CA MET A 643 -34.38 124.97 -38.57
C MET A 643 -33.78 126.12 -39.38
N MET A 644 -32.48 126.07 -39.68
CA MET A 644 -31.81 127.07 -40.51
C MET A 644 -32.34 127.10 -41.97
N ARG A 645 -32.77 125.95 -42.51
CA ARG A 645 -33.40 125.87 -43.83
C ARG A 645 -34.81 126.46 -43.83
N GLU A 646 -35.61 126.18 -42.79
CA GLU A 646 -36.94 126.75 -42.63
C GLU A 646 -36.88 128.29 -42.51
N GLN A 647 -35.95 128.81 -41.72
CA GLN A 647 -35.71 130.26 -41.60
C GLN A 647 -35.37 130.93 -42.93
N ARG A 648 -34.56 130.27 -43.79
CA ARG A 648 -34.28 130.80 -45.15
C ARG A 648 -35.52 130.83 -46.02
N SER A 649 -36.36 129.79 -45.96
CA SER A 649 -37.59 129.72 -46.75
C SER A 649 -38.60 130.82 -46.38
N GLU A 650 -38.69 131.19 -45.09
CA GLU A 650 -39.51 132.31 -44.64
C GLU A 650 -38.95 133.66 -45.13
N MET A 651 -37.62 133.81 -45.14
CA MET A 651 -36.97 135.00 -45.68
C MET A 651 -37.21 135.16 -47.20
N ASP A 652 -37.17 134.06 -47.97
CA ASP A 652 -37.45 134.09 -49.41
C ASP A 652 -38.91 134.46 -49.72
N LYS A 653 -39.88 134.02 -48.91
CA LYS A 653 -41.29 134.43 -49.04
C LYS A 653 -41.48 135.93 -48.86
N LEU A 654 -40.78 136.53 -47.90
CA LEU A 654 -40.83 137.98 -47.64
C LEU A 654 -40.25 138.78 -48.82
N VAL A 655 -39.19 138.28 -49.45
CA VAL A 655 -38.60 138.89 -50.66
C VAL A 655 -39.59 138.83 -51.83
N MET A 656 -40.22 137.68 -52.09
CA MET A 656 -41.20 137.52 -53.17
C MET A 656 -42.42 138.45 -53.02
N GLN A 657 -42.89 138.69 -51.79
CA GLN A 657 -43.99 139.63 -51.53
C GLN A 657 -43.62 141.08 -51.85
N TRP A 658 -42.38 141.48 -51.60
CA TRP A 658 -41.89 142.82 -51.89
C TRP A 658 -41.79 143.07 -53.41
N GLU A 659 -41.29 142.11 -54.17
CA GLU A 659 -41.19 142.19 -55.64
C GLU A 659 -42.58 142.31 -56.30
N GLY A 660 -43.57 141.58 -55.79
CA GLY A 660 -44.96 141.68 -56.27
C GLY A 660 -45.59 143.07 -56.05
N MET A 661 -45.29 143.72 -54.93
CA MET A 661 -45.79 145.05 -54.61
C MET A 661 -45.19 146.15 -55.51
N GLN A 662 -43.91 146.02 -55.91
CA GLN A 662 -43.29 146.94 -56.86
C GLN A 662 -43.96 146.90 -58.24
N LEU A 663 -44.25 145.70 -58.75
CA LEU A 663 -44.87 145.52 -60.07
C LEU A 663 -46.28 146.15 -60.14
N ALA A 664 -47.06 146.06 -59.06
CA ALA A 664 -48.39 146.67 -58.96
C ALA A 664 -48.35 148.21 -59.05
N LEU A 665 -47.37 148.84 -58.42
CA LEU A 665 -47.14 150.29 -58.44
C LEU A 665 -46.84 150.80 -59.87
N THR A 666 -45.95 150.11 -60.58
CA THR A 666 -45.60 150.50 -61.97
C THR A 666 -46.78 150.37 -62.94
N ASN A 667 -47.72 149.46 -62.67
CA ASN A 667 -48.87 149.20 -63.53
C ASN A 667 -49.99 150.25 -63.33
N SER A 668 -50.17 150.73 -62.09
CA SER A 668 -51.14 151.80 -61.79
C SER A 668 -50.71 153.14 -62.41
N GLU A 669 -49.42 153.46 -62.38
CA GLU A 669 -48.87 154.70 -62.98
C GLU A 669 -49.04 154.76 -64.51
N ARG A 670 -48.92 153.62 -65.21
CA ARG A 670 -49.16 153.55 -66.67
C ARG A 670 -50.62 153.75 -67.05
N SER A 671 -51.54 153.28 -66.21
CA SER A 671 -52.98 153.38 -66.46
C SER A 671 -53.49 154.82 -66.29
N ALA A 672 -52.97 155.54 -65.29
CA ALA A 672 -53.30 156.95 -65.06
C ALA A 672 -52.90 157.87 -66.23
N ARG A 673 -51.75 157.61 -66.89
CA ARG A 673 -51.27 158.43 -68.02
C ARG A 673 -52.11 158.31 -69.28
N LYS A 674 -52.75 157.16 -69.52
CA LYS A 674 -53.59 156.93 -70.71
C LYS A 674 -54.91 157.70 -70.63
N HIS A 675 -55.52 157.73 -69.46
CA HIS A 675 -56.80 158.41 -69.26
C HIS A 675 -56.72 159.94 -69.35
N SER A 676 -55.58 160.56 -69.02
CA SER A 676 -55.43 162.02 -69.17
C SER A 676 -55.36 162.45 -70.65
N GLN A 677 -54.65 161.68 -71.49
CA GLN A 677 -54.51 162.00 -72.92
C GLN A 677 -55.83 161.90 -73.71
N GLU A 678 -56.76 161.08 -73.24
CA GLU A 678 -58.10 160.93 -73.83
C GLU A 678 -59.07 162.05 -73.42
N ALA A 679 -58.80 162.74 -72.29
CA ALA A 679 -59.59 163.89 -71.86
C ALA A 679 -59.28 165.14 -72.71
N ASP A 680 -58.00 165.37 -73.03
CA ASP A 680 -57.56 166.55 -73.79
C ASP A 680 -58.07 166.51 -75.25
N ARG A 681 -58.12 165.33 -75.88
CA ARG A 681 -58.67 165.15 -77.24
C ARG A 681 -60.16 165.46 -77.34
N ARG A 682 -60.93 165.21 -76.28
CA ARG A 682 -62.36 165.53 -76.24
C ARG A 682 -62.60 167.03 -76.11
N ALA A 683 -61.71 167.75 -75.43
CA ALA A 683 -61.81 169.20 -75.25
C ALA A 683 -61.61 169.99 -76.56
N GLU A 684 -60.68 169.58 -77.43
CA GLU A 684 -60.42 170.28 -78.71
C GLU A 684 -61.56 170.14 -79.73
N GLN A 685 -62.37 169.08 -79.63
CA GLN A 685 -63.51 168.84 -80.52
C GLN A 685 -64.71 169.73 -80.17
N VAL A 686 -64.92 170.02 -78.89
CA VAL A 686 -65.99 170.90 -78.41
C VAL A 686 -65.78 172.34 -78.87
N ALA A 687 -64.54 172.86 -78.77
CA ALA A 687 -64.24 174.24 -79.13
C ALA A 687 -64.43 174.56 -80.64
N ARG A 688 -64.28 173.58 -81.53
CA ARG A 688 -64.48 173.76 -82.98
C ARG A 688 -65.95 173.83 -83.37
N LEU A 689 -66.82 173.13 -82.65
CA LEU A 689 -68.26 173.13 -82.89
C LEU A 689 -68.90 174.44 -82.43
N GLU A 690 -68.38 175.06 -81.37
CA GLU A 690 -68.86 176.35 -80.86
C GLU A 690 -68.60 177.52 -81.84
N ALA A 691 -67.47 177.51 -82.56
CA ALA A 691 -67.15 178.56 -83.54
C ALA A 691 -68.04 178.52 -84.80
N GLN A 692 -68.62 177.36 -85.15
CA GLN A 692 -69.51 177.22 -86.31
C GLN A 692 -70.94 177.65 -86.02
N ILE A 693 -71.37 177.61 -84.76
CA ILE A 693 -72.72 178.01 -84.34
C ILE A 693 -72.85 179.54 -84.31
N ALA A 694 -71.78 180.28 -83.96
CA ALA A 694 -71.83 181.73 -83.83
C ALA A 694 -71.86 182.51 -85.17
N SER A 695 -71.36 181.95 -86.28
CA SER A 695 -71.43 182.61 -87.59
C SER A 695 -72.82 182.51 -88.24
N MET A 696 -73.60 181.51 -87.84
CA MET A 696 -74.97 181.26 -88.34
C MET A 696 -76.01 182.21 -87.71
N THR A 697 -75.77 182.67 -86.47
CA THR A 697 -76.69 183.56 -85.73
C THR A 697 -76.68 185.02 -86.21
N ALA A 698 -75.59 185.49 -86.83
CA ALA A 698 -75.45 186.86 -87.31
C ALA A 698 -76.22 187.17 -88.61
N LEU A 699 -76.60 186.16 -89.41
CA LEU A 699 -77.32 186.31 -90.67
C LEU A 699 -78.85 186.20 -90.51
N THR A 700 -79.33 185.61 -89.41
CA THR A 700 -80.75 185.31 -89.18
C THR A 700 -81.58 186.43 -88.54
N GLU A 701 -81.00 187.46 -87.92
CA GLU A 701 -81.78 188.53 -87.25
C GLU A 701 -81.81 189.89 -87.94
N ARG A 702 -81.00 190.13 -88.98
CA ARG A 702 -81.27 191.22 -89.95
C ARG A 702 -82.59 191.06 -90.70
N LEU A 703 -83.17 189.86 -90.72
CA LEU A 703 -84.44 189.54 -91.38
C LEU A 703 -85.68 189.63 -90.46
N ARG A 704 -85.51 189.82 -89.14
CA ARG A 704 -86.64 189.83 -88.18
C ARG A 704 -87.17 191.22 -87.79
N ALA A 705 -86.52 192.31 -88.23
CA ALA A 705 -87.02 193.67 -88.05
C ALA A 705 -88.07 194.13 -89.10
N GLN A 706 -88.37 193.33 -90.14
CA GLN A 706 -89.39 193.66 -91.15
C GLN A 706 -90.79 193.09 -90.85
N ILE A 707 -91.00 192.50 -89.67
CA ILE A 707 -92.32 192.09 -89.14
C ILE A 707 -92.60 192.87 -87.83
N ASP A 708 -92.36 194.18 -87.86
CA ASP A 708 -93.17 195.14 -87.12
C ASP A 708 -94.56 195.20 -87.78
N LYS A 709 -95.69 195.11 -87.03
CA LYS A 709 -96.75 196.16 -87.03
C LYS A 709 -98.14 195.87 -86.40
N HIS A 710 -98.56 194.68 -85.96
CA HIS A 710 -99.91 194.51 -85.34
C HIS A 710 -99.92 193.57 -84.10
N ALA A 711 -100.58 194.02 -83.00
CA ALA A 711 -101.01 193.30 -81.77
C ALA A 711 -99.90 192.89 -80.77
N THR A 712 -99.82 193.32 -79.49
CA THR A 712 -100.71 193.16 -78.30
C THR A 712 -101.38 191.78 -78.16
N LEU A 713 -101.39 191.27 -76.91
CA LEU A 713 -101.86 189.95 -76.46
C LEU A 713 -100.72 188.92 -76.46
N GLN A 714 -100.20 188.63 -75.27
CA GLN A 714 -100.54 187.41 -74.52
C GLN A 714 -100.19 186.16 -75.34
N ALA A 715 -99.18 185.39 -74.93
CA ALA A 715 -99.27 184.39 -73.84
C ALA A 715 -100.37 183.35 -74.15
N PRO A 716 -100.24 182.01 -73.92
CA PRO A 716 -99.64 181.35 -72.74
C PRO A 716 -99.09 179.88 -73.04
N PRO A 717 -99.17 178.83 -72.16
CA PRO A 717 -98.08 178.01 -71.54
C PRO A 717 -98.14 176.48 -71.98
N PRO A 718 -97.54 175.40 -71.36
CA PRO A 718 -97.42 174.96 -69.93
C PRO A 718 -96.07 174.18 -69.58
N PRO A 719 -95.94 173.32 -68.53
CA PRO A 719 -95.84 173.57 -67.08
C PRO A 719 -94.62 172.85 -66.36
N PRO A 720 -94.48 172.92 -65.00
CA PRO A 720 -93.28 172.66 -64.16
C PRO A 720 -93.40 171.39 -63.25
N THR A 721 -92.51 171.23 -62.24
CA THR A 721 -92.78 170.91 -60.78
C THR A 721 -91.46 170.53 -60.03
N ASP A 722 -91.01 171.27 -59.01
CA ASP A 722 -91.26 171.24 -57.53
C ASP A 722 -90.52 170.09 -56.78
N HIS A 723 -89.49 170.22 -55.92
CA HIS A 723 -89.05 171.11 -54.80
C HIS A 723 -89.51 170.79 -53.35
N ALA A 724 -90.30 169.75 -53.13
CA ALA A 724 -90.53 169.19 -51.78
C ALA A 724 -90.38 167.66 -51.71
N GLU A 725 -90.35 166.99 -52.88
CA GLU A 725 -90.44 165.55 -52.98
C GLU A 725 -89.12 164.82 -52.84
N LEU A 726 -87.95 165.43 -53.09
CA LEU A 726 -86.67 164.71 -52.96
C LEU A 726 -86.19 164.57 -51.51
N GLU A 727 -86.56 165.52 -50.65
CA GLU A 727 -86.37 165.40 -49.20
C GLU A 727 -87.49 164.59 -48.55
N ALA A 728 -88.72 164.66 -49.09
CA ALA A 728 -89.77 163.69 -48.74
C ALA A 728 -89.45 162.28 -49.22
N LEU A 729 -88.68 162.09 -50.30
CA LEU A 729 -88.21 160.79 -50.80
C LEU A 729 -86.95 160.31 -50.08
N ARG A 730 -86.21 161.18 -49.39
CA ARG A 730 -85.17 160.77 -48.43
C ARG A 730 -85.75 160.45 -47.06
N ALA A 731 -86.77 161.19 -46.62
CA ALA A 731 -87.53 160.89 -45.40
C ALA A 731 -88.44 159.66 -45.59
N GLN A 732 -89.05 159.49 -46.77
CA GLN A 732 -89.70 158.24 -47.16
C GLN A 732 -88.68 157.13 -47.42
N ASN A 733 -87.45 157.39 -47.89
CA ASN A 733 -86.47 156.29 -47.97
C ASN A 733 -86.01 155.83 -46.57
N THR A 734 -85.87 156.71 -45.60
CA THR A 734 -85.57 156.29 -44.22
C THR A 734 -86.79 155.69 -43.50
N GLN A 735 -88.01 156.11 -43.86
CA GLN A 735 -89.26 155.53 -43.38
C GLN A 735 -89.63 154.22 -44.11
N LEU A 736 -89.26 154.04 -45.38
CA LEU A 736 -89.35 152.80 -46.16
C LEU A 736 -88.24 151.82 -45.78
N GLU A 737 -87.08 152.29 -45.30
CA GLU A 737 -86.07 151.43 -44.66
C GLU A 737 -86.52 150.98 -43.26
N ALA A 738 -87.26 151.81 -42.52
CA ALA A 738 -87.90 151.44 -41.25
C ALA A 738 -89.14 150.55 -41.43
N GLU A 739 -89.95 150.78 -42.47
CA GLU A 739 -91.06 149.91 -42.88
C GLU A 739 -90.54 148.62 -43.55
N MET A 740 -89.37 148.62 -44.20
CA MET A 740 -88.67 147.42 -44.65
C MET A 740 -88.15 146.58 -43.48
N LEU A 741 -87.78 147.20 -42.35
CA LEU A 741 -87.43 146.51 -41.11
C LEU A 741 -88.68 145.98 -40.38
N ASN A 742 -89.80 146.71 -40.42
CA ASN A 742 -91.08 146.23 -39.88
C ASN A 742 -91.76 145.18 -40.78
N LEU A 743 -91.58 145.24 -42.10
CA LEU A 743 -91.97 144.20 -43.06
C LEU A 743 -91.06 142.97 -42.91
N ARG A 744 -89.79 143.15 -42.55
CA ARG A 744 -88.87 142.08 -42.11
C ARG A 744 -89.38 141.39 -40.84
N ALA A 745 -89.95 142.15 -39.90
CA ALA A 745 -90.54 141.64 -38.67
C ALA A 745 -91.95 141.03 -38.84
N THR A 746 -92.73 141.41 -39.86
CA THR A 746 -93.95 140.67 -40.26
C THR A 746 -93.62 139.45 -41.16
N LEU A 747 -92.44 139.44 -41.78
CA LEU A 747 -91.87 138.27 -42.46
C LEU A 747 -91.30 137.24 -41.47
N ASP A 748 -90.89 137.68 -40.27
CA ASP A 748 -90.76 136.81 -39.09
C ASP A 748 -92.11 136.17 -38.66
N VAL A 749 -93.27 136.50 -39.27
CA VAL A 749 -94.60 136.00 -38.84
C VAL A 749 -95.46 135.33 -39.95
N GLN A 750 -95.15 135.46 -41.26
CA GLN A 750 -95.95 134.84 -42.35
C GLN A 750 -95.21 134.06 -43.46
N ARG A 751 -93.86 134.01 -43.54
CA ARG A 751 -93.20 132.95 -44.35
C ARG A 751 -93.06 131.62 -43.60
N THR A 752 -93.37 131.63 -42.31
CA THR A 752 -93.97 130.50 -41.60
C THR A 752 -95.27 129.98 -42.26
N ASN A 753 -96.01 130.77 -43.07
CA ASN A 753 -97.21 130.37 -43.83
C ASN A 753 -96.98 130.16 -45.35
N SER A 754 -95.76 130.37 -45.85
CA SER A 754 -95.35 130.08 -47.24
C SER A 754 -94.14 129.13 -47.31
N MET A 755 -94.04 128.24 -46.32
CA MET A 755 -94.04 126.82 -46.69
C MET A 755 -95.33 126.57 -47.49
N GLN A 756 -95.28 125.78 -48.57
CA GLN A 756 -96.41 125.32 -49.42
C GLN A 756 -96.56 125.97 -50.82
N HIS A 757 -95.44 126.12 -51.54
CA HIS A 757 -95.29 125.84 -52.98
C HIS A 757 -93.76 125.79 -53.22
N ASP A 758 -93.00 124.70 -53.06
CA ASP A 758 -93.17 123.26 -53.24
C ASP A 758 -93.92 122.88 -54.53
N PRO A 759 -93.15 122.41 -55.53
CA PRO A 759 -93.21 120.98 -55.75
C PRO A 759 -91.84 120.30 -55.64
N ARG A 760 -91.70 119.56 -54.53
CA ARG A 760 -91.37 118.14 -54.43
C ARG A 760 -89.89 117.80 -54.66
N THR A 761 -89.18 117.17 -53.72
CA THR A 761 -89.51 116.53 -52.43
C THR A 761 -88.16 115.98 -51.92
N GLN A 762 -87.80 115.87 -50.64
CA GLN A 762 -88.63 115.72 -49.45
C GLN A 762 -87.76 115.98 -48.18
N TRP A 763 -88.18 116.96 -47.35
CA TRP A 763 -88.16 117.02 -45.85
C TRP A 763 -86.81 116.86 -45.09
N GLY A 764 -86.45 117.64 -44.07
CA GLY A 764 -87.22 118.49 -43.16
C GLY A 764 -87.26 117.90 -41.73
N ILE A 765 -86.83 118.71 -40.75
CA ILE A 765 -87.47 118.89 -39.42
C ILE A 765 -87.15 117.87 -38.28
N PRO A 766 -87.18 118.31 -36.99
CA PRO A 766 -86.48 117.70 -35.84
C PRO A 766 -87.38 117.07 -34.75
N ALA A 767 -86.79 116.13 -33.97
CA ALA A 767 -87.18 115.58 -32.64
C ALA A 767 -88.64 115.04 -32.46
N PRO A 768 -89.00 114.30 -31.39
CA PRO A 768 -88.32 113.30 -30.53
C PRO A 768 -89.11 111.95 -30.55
N HIS A 769 -88.96 111.12 -29.50
CA HIS A 769 -89.59 109.80 -29.27
C HIS A 769 -89.00 108.68 -30.15
N GLU A 770 -88.83 107.44 -29.73
CA GLU A 770 -88.89 106.69 -28.47
C GLU A 770 -88.48 105.27 -28.95
N VAL A 771 -87.66 104.56 -28.18
CA VAL A 771 -88.06 103.27 -27.60
C VAL A 771 -88.53 102.24 -28.64
N ALA A 772 -87.64 101.30 -28.95
CA ALA A 772 -87.88 99.88 -28.72
C ALA A 772 -86.61 99.13 -29.15
N LEU A 773 -85.88 98.51 -28.21
CA LEU A 773 -86.08 97.12 -27.78
C LEU A 773 -85.74 96.19 -28.97
N PHE A 774 -84.69 95.37 -28.94
CA PHE A 774 -84.30 94.37 -27.95
C PHE A 774 -82.75 94.29 -27.90
N SER A 775 -82.06 94.27 -26.74
CA SER A 775 -82.04 93.24 -25.68
C SER A 775 -81.42 91.91 -26.15
N PRO A 776 -80.70 91.12 -25.31
CA PRO A 776 -80.02 91.42 -24.02
C PRO A 776 -78.65 90.71 -23.81
N ASN A 777 -78.01 91.01 -22.69
CA ASN A 777 -77.24 90.14 -21.77
C ASN A 777 -76.55 88.87 -22.30
N THR A 778 -75.26 88.70 -21.99
CA THR A 778 -74.76 87.89 -20.84
C THR A 778 -73.24 87.68 -20.95
N LEU A 779 -72.57 87.71 -19.77
CA LEU A 779 -71.43 86.88 -19.32
C LEU A 779 -70.19 86.80 -20.24
N GLY A 780 -68.97 87.01 -19.77
CA GLY A 780 -68.35 86.45 -18.58
C GLY A 780 -66.89 86.14 -18.91
N THR A 781 -66.08 86.02 -17.87
CA THR A 781 -64.68 85.54 -17.81
C THR A 781 -64.53 84.09 -18.35
N PRO A 782 -63.39 83.36 -18.25
CA PRO A 782 -62.03 83.65 -17.75
C PRO A 782 -60.88 83.05 -18.63
N ARG A 783 -59.63 83.07 -18.09
CA ARG A 783 -58.70 81.91 -17.93
C ARG A 783 -57.42 81.82 -18.81
N ASP A 784 -56.28 81.62 -18.13
CA ASP A 784 -55.18 80.66 -18.44
C ASP A 784 -55.72 79.33 -19.04
N PRO A 785 -54.96 78.30 -19.49
CA PRO A 785 -53.53 77.94 -19.26
C PRO A 785 -52.83 77.41 -20.54
N VAL A 786 -51.53 77.05 -20.58
CA VAL A 786 -50.90 75.76 -20.17
C VAL A 786 -51.46 74.52 -20.91
N TRP A 787 -50.54 73.65 -21.32
CA TRP A 787 -50.71 72.23 -21.71
C TRP A 787 -51.18 72.00 -23.16
N ASP A 788 -50.84 70.93 -23.84
CA ASP A 788 -50.00 69.75 -23.59
C ASP A 788 -49.91 69.05 -24.95
N ASP A 789 -49.52 67.78 -24.91
CA ASP A 789 -50.01 66.72 -25.77
C ASP A 789 -49.04 66.41 -26.93
N GLU A 790 -48.61 65.17 -27.11
CA GLU A 790 -49.06 63.87 -26.60
C GLU A 790 -48.00 62.93 -27.23
N VAL A 791 -47.23 62.05 -26.54
CA VAL A 791 -47.64 60.74 -25.98
C VAL A 791 -48.70 60.10 -26.92
N PRO A 792 -48.65 58.86 -27.44
CA PRO A 792 -48.19 57.66 -26.74
C PRO A 792 -47.78 56.53 -27.76
N PRO A 793 -48.03 55.22 -27.55
CA PRO A 793 -47.21 54.31 -26.73
C PRO A 793 -47.15 52.85 -27.27
N LEU A 794 -46.67 51.94 -26.40
CA LEU A 794 -47.04 50.51 -26.27
C LEU A 794 -46.54 49.57 -27.40
N SER A 795 -46.14 48.32 -27.16
CA SER A 795 -46.49 47.30 -26.15
C SER A 795 -45.38 46.22 -26.18
N LEU A 796 -44.85 45.75 -25.04
CA LEU A 796 -45.25 44.52 -24.32
C LEU A 796 -45.30 43.25 -25.20
N ASP A 797 -44.44 42.26 -24.91
CA ASP A 797 -44.84 41.04 -24.19
C ASP A 797 -43.66 40.06 -24.01
N GLY A 798 -43.62 39.39 -22.85
CA GLY A 798 -42.81 38.19 -22.60
C GLY A 798 -43.43 36.93 -23.24
N PRO A 799 -43.23 35.68 -22.74
CA PRO A 799 -42.80 35.35 -21.38
C PRO A 799 -41.94 34.06 -21.20
N THR A 800 -41.74 33.74 -19.92
CA THR A 800 -41.60 32.42 -19.25
C THR A 800 -40.29 31.64 -19.21
N GLU A 801 -39.94 31.34 -17.96
CA GLU A 801 -38.93 30.45 -17.40
C GLU A 801 -39.22 28.96 -17.66
N SER A 802 -38.14 28.19 -17.82
CA SER A 802 -37.88 26.90 -17.14
C SER A 802 -36.42 26.52 -17.30
#